data_AF-A0A2V8S468-F1
#
_entry.id   AF-A0A2V8S468-F1
#
_cell.length_a   1.000
_cell.length_b   1.000
_cell.length_c   1.000
_cell.angle_alpha   90.00
_cell.angle_beta   90.00
_cell.angle_gamma   90.00
#
_symmetry.space_group_name_H-M   'P 1'
#
loop_
_entity.id
_entity.type
_entity.pdbx_description
1 polymer ?
#
loop_
_entity_poly.entity_id
_entity_poly.type
_entity_poly.pdbx_seq_one_letter_code
_entity_poly.pdbx_strand_id
1 'polypeptide(L)'
;MRRVGPLTTLLLLLLVPYAALSVHRVVPGDGTCVVDAPLLRLAPRRVAPGFHLVPRLVSSLACYPAMPATLRVDLSGPSAASSSEGARVDVEVELTWSVPPERVLDLHRAAGASYEAWLSELVRRGTVARLRQVSYDVIRDRDPEFQRSLQNGLAEAAGEAGVRLARLRLAPVAAPGGGSAEILRAAARPVPRQVALIGVDSFDWRVIEPLMKGGRMPNLAGLVARGARANLRTIHPILSPVIWTSIATGVKPSRHGIVDFVVAARDSGALLPVTSRMRQVPALWNLLGRQGVSVDVVAWWATWPAETVHGRIVTDRVAFQLFEDQMKEDWKSADPERARGKTYPPELFSALRPLIKAPAEIGDDEVAWFLPGARFPRDLLPEERERLDGLRTIIAAGQTYHAIALALLAHGAAAAADGPGAAREEEGRLRMFYYEGPDTTSHLFMRDRPPLLPGVARREMERFGGIVDRYYERQDRYLGEVLERLGPEATVILVSDHGFKSGADRPPHGDPRIGKGDAAEWHTPVGVLVMAGPDVPAGVDLGAASVLDVAPTILALYGLPVARDMDGQPLTQALAPAFLAAHPVTWIDTYGGVRPPPDEAAPSGLAPSADDAALVEKLRNLGYIGEERMTAHNNRGVIALDEGDADGAIASFEKALAGGEAIGPMVRVNLARAWMKKGDLGKARDYAEQALREDPKSKQAESLLAAVAMKGKDFAAAESHLRKAIAIDPTFVQALSQLGRLYAQQKKYDAALAEYTRAVALAPLSPAEWNAIGNLERDRGRPDKAMEAYREALRCDAQYIGACNNLGLILQEQKRLDEARALYDKALAIRPENPILRNSLGTLLDLKGDKAGALEQFQRAVRADPAWPVAQGNLATVLYQSGRFPEAKAAFGRWVALEPDSIDARLELALCLLMTQE
;
A
#
# COMPACT_ATOMS: atom_id res chain seq x y z
N MET A 1 -16.61 -64.49 -64.49
CA MET A 1 -15.16 -64.23 -64.64
C MET A 1 -14.89 -63.64 -66.02
N ARG A 2 -14.65 -62.33 -66.12
CA ARG A 2 -13.96 -61.74 -67.27
C ARG A 2 -12.73 -61.03 -66.70
N ARG A 3 -11.55 -61.59 -66.98
CA ARG A 3 -10.26 -61.00 -66.62
C ARG A 3 -10.19 -59.63 -67.29
N VAL A 4 -10.19 -58.58 -66.48
CA VAL A 4 -9.75 -57.26 -66.91
C VAL A 4 -8.28 -57.41 -67.29
N GLY A 5 -7.94 -57.17 -68.56
CA GLY A 5 -6.59 -57.37 -69.07
C GLY A 5 -5.59 -56.37 -68.46
N PRO A 6 -4.28 -56.67 -68.48
CA PRO A 6 -3.25 -55.81 -67.90
C PRO A 6 -3.25 -54.38 -68.47
N LEU A 7 -3.74 -54.19 -69.70
CA LEU A 7 -3.92 -52.87 -70.29
C LEU A 7 -4.95 -51.99 -69.57
N THR A 8 -6.04 -52.57 -69.06
CA THR A 8 -7.10 -51.79 -68.41
C THR A 8 -6.72 -51.41 -66.98
N THR A 9 -5.96 -52.25 -66.28
CA THR A 9 -5.35 -51.92 -64.97
C THR A 9 -4.26 -50.85 -65.12
N LEU A 10 -3.46 -50.90 -66.21
CA LEU A 10 -2.48 -49.86 -66.53
C LEU A 10 -3.17 -48.53 -66.90
N LEU A 11 -4.28 -48.57 -67.64
CA LEU A 11 -5.07 -47.38 -67.98
C LEU A 11 -5.73 -46.75 -66.73
N LEU A 12 -6.25 -47.56 -65.81
CA LEU A 12 -6.79 -47.10 -64.52
C LEU A 12 -5.71 -46.55 -63.57
N LEU A 13 -4.51 -47.14 -63.55
CA LEU A 13 -3.36 -46.61 -62.81
C LEU A 13 -2.80 -45.31 -63.42
N LEU A 14 -2.97 -45.08 -64.72
CA LEU A 14 -2.60 -43.83 -65.40
C LEU A 14 -3.69 -42.75 -65.34
N LEU A 15 -4.97 -43.12 -65.17
CA LEU A 15 -6.10 -42.17 -65.10
C LEU A 15 -6.41 -41.64 -63.68
N VAL A 16 -6.10 -42.40 -62.63
CA VAL A 16 -6.30 -41.94 -61.23
C VAL A 16 -5.45 -40.71 -60.86
N PRO A 17 -4.17 -40.56 -61.29
CA PRO A 17 -3.45 -39.31 -61.12
C PRO A 17 -4.12 -38.15 -61.87
N TYR A 18 -4.64 -38.39 -63.08
CA TYR A 18 -5.23 -37.36 -63.93
C TYR A 18 -6.57 -36.84 -63.40
N ALA A 19 -7.38 -37.70 -62.75
CA ALA A 19 -8.61 -37.29 -62.07
C ALA A 19 -8.36 -36.57 -60.72
N ALA A 20 -7.16 -36.68 -60.15
CA ALA A 20 -6.75 -36.01 -58.91
C ALA A 20 -5.95 -34.72 -59.14
N LEU A 21 -5.52 -34.45 -60.39
CA LEU A 21 -4.79 -33.23 -60.77
C LEU A 21 -5.76 -32.07 -60.95
N SER A 22 -5.63 -31.05 -60.11
CA SER A 22 -6.30 -29.77 -60.34
C SER A 22 -5.37 -28.83 -61.06
N VAL A 23 -5.88 -28.23 -62.14
CA VAL A 23 -5.22 -27.12 -62.81
C VAL A 23 -5.60 -25.86 -62.04
N HIS A 24 -4.60 -25.23 -61.43
CA HIS A 24 -4.75 -23.92 -60.80
C HIS A 24 -4.11 -22.87 -61.70
N ARG A 25 -4.85 -21.80 -61.97
CA ARG A 25 -4.31 -20.63 -62.68
C ARG A 25 -3.85 -19.62 -61.64
N VAL A 26 -2.56 -19.33 -61.61
CA VAL A 26 -1.99 -18.21 -60.86
C VAL A 26 -1.92 -17.02 -61.79
N VAL A 27 -2.66 -15.95 -61.50
CA VAL A 27 -2.61 -14.70 -62.27
C VAL A 27 -1.64 -13.70 -61.62
N PRO A 28 -1.09 -12.73 -62.38
CA PRO A 28 -0.14 -11.73 -61.85
C PRO A 28 -0.65 -10.91 -60.64
N GLY A 29 -1.96 -10.88 -60.40
CA GLY A 29 -2.58 -10.21 -59.23
C GLY A 29 -2.72 -11.08 -57.98
N ASP A 30 -2.50 -12.40 -58.05
CA ASP A 30 -2.68 -13.33 -56.92
C ASP A 30 -1.54 -13.26 -55.89
N GLY A 31 -0.52 -12.46 -56.18
CA GLY A 31 0.70 -12.34 -55.40
C GLY A 31 1.66 -13.50 -55.58
N THR A 32 2.41 -13.86 -54.53
CA THR A 32 3.40 -14.94 -54.61
C THR A 32 2.76 -16.25 -54.16
N CYS A 33 2.65 -17.23 -55.04
CA CYS A 33 2.09 -18.54 -54.70
C CYS A 33 3.17 -19.57 -54.42
N VAL A 34 2.89 -20.49 -53.50
CA VAL A 34 3.76 -21.58 -53.08
C VAL A 34 3.04 -22.90 -53.31
N VAL A 35 3.71 -23.82 -54.00
CA VAL A 35 3.30 -25.23 -54.04
C VAL A 35 4.04 -25.98 -52.95
N ASP A 36 3.29 -26.71 -52.14
CA ASP A 36 3.81 -27.56 -51.08
C ASP A 36 3.27 -28.98 -51.18
N ALA A 37 4.13 -29.97 -50.97
CA ALA A 37 3.82 -31.38 -51.14
C ALA A 37 4.42 -32.21 -50.01
N PRO A 38 3.89 -32.06 -48.78
CA PRO A 38 4.49 -32.64 -47.58
C PRO A 38 4.46 -34.17 -47.59
N LEU A 39 3.41 -34.78 -48.17
CA LEU A 39 3.29 -36.24 -48.32
C LEU A 39 4.34 -36.83 -49.29
N LEU A 40 4.90 -36.00 -50.17
CA LEU A 40 5.97 -36.38 -51.10
C LEU A 40 7.37 -35.97 -50.58
N ARG A 41 7.46 -35.38 -49.37
CA ARG A 41 8.69 -34.85 -48.77
C ARG A 41 9.46 -33.87 -49.66
N LEU A 42 8.75 -33.14 -50.52
CA LEU A 42 9.36 -32.10 -51.36
C LEU A 42 9.36 -30.77 -50.61
N ALA A 43 10.46 -30.02 -50.72
CA ALA A 43 10.53 -28.68 -50.14
C ALA A 43 9.54 -27.73 -50.85
N PRO A 44 8.85 -26.85 -50.12
CA PRO A 44 7.92 -25.89 -50.70
C PRO A 44 8.66 -24.92 -51.64
N ARG A 45 8.03 -24.59 -52.77
CA ARG A 45 8.65 -23.74 -53.81
C ARG A 45 7.66 -22.69 -54.32
N ARG A 46 8.19 -21.50 -54.61
CA ARG A 46 7.44 -20.41 -55.26
C ARG A 46 7.14 -20.77 -56.71
N VAL A 47 5.97 -20.38 -57.20
CA VAL A 47 5.55 -20.58 -58.60
C VAL A 47 5.25 -19.26 -59.28
N ALA A 48 5.61 -19.15 -60.57
CA ALA A 48 5.37 -17.97 -61.39
C ALA A 48 3.91 -17.92 -61.89
N PRO A 49 3.39 -16.76 -62.36
CA PRO A 49 2.08 -16.69 -62.99
C PRO A 49 1.95 -17.67 -64.17
N GLY A 50 0.83 -18.40 -64.24
CA GLY A 50 0.62 -19.47 -65.21
C GLY A 50 -0.30 -20.56 -64.70
N PHE A 51 -0.45 -21.62 -65.50
CA PHE A 51 -1.22 -22.81 -65.12
C PHE A 51 -0.31 -23.82 -64.43
N HIS A 52 -0.68 -24.24 -63.22
CA HIS A 52 0.05 -25.21 -62.41
C HIS A 52 -0.81 -26.43 -62.14
N LEU A 53 -0.20 -27.61 -62.27
CA LEU A 53 -0.81 -28.88 -61.96
C LEU A 53 -0.53 -29.23 -60.50
N VAL A 54 -1.57 -29.22 -59.67
CA VAL A 54 -1.48 -29.47 -58.23
C VAL A 54 -2.34 -30.70 -57.91
N PRO A 55 -1.74 -31.86 -57.60
CA PRO A 55 -2.50 -33.05 -57.24
C PRO A 55 -3.19 -32.86 -55.89
N ARG A 56 -4.53 -32.82 -55.86
CA ARG A 56 -5.36 -32.46 -54.68
C ARG A 56 -5.11 -33.30 -53.43
N LEU A 57 -4.60 -34.52 -53.58
CA LEU A 57 -4.41 -35.46 -52.46
C LEU A 57 -3.02 -35.39 -51.83
N VAL A 58 -2.02 -34.81 -52.51
CA VAL A 58 -0.62 -34.85 -52.06
C VAL A 58 0.10 -33.50 -52.13
N SER A 59 -0.53 -32.47 -52.70
CA SER A 59 0.05 -31.14 -52.80
C SER A 59 -1.02 -30.06 -52.60
N SER A 60 -0.59 -28.90 -52.12
CA SER A 60 -1.40 -27.71 -51.95
C SER A 60 -0.75 -26.53 -52.66
N LEU A 61 -1.57 -25.57 -53.09
CA LEU A 61 -1.13 -24.28 -53.61
C LEU A 61 -1.71 -23.19 -52.72
N ALA A 62 -0.83 -22.42 -52.08
CA ALA A 62 -1.21 -21.28 -51.24
C ALA A 62 -0.68 -19.99 -51.86
N CYS A 63 -1.53 -18.98 -52.03
CA CYS A 63 -1.14 -17.68 -52.55
C CYS A 63 -1.09 -16.63 -51.46
N TYR A 64 -0.04 -15.81 -51.50
CA TYR A 64 0.27 -14.78 -50.52
C TYR A 64 0.18 -13.40 -51.19
N PRO A 65 -0.49 -12.42 -50.57
CA PRO A 65 -0.80 -11.14 -51.22
C PRO A 65 0.48 -10.34 -51.56
N ALA A 66 0.52 -9.77 -52.77
CA ALA A 66 1.61 -8.89 -53.22
C ALA A 66 1.47 -7.44 -52.73
N MET A 67 0.26 -7.03 -52.32
CA MET A 67 -0.05 -5.70 -51.78
C MET A 67 -0.28 -5.80 -50.27
N PRO A 68 -0.15 -4.69 -49.52
CA PRO A 68 -0.56 -4.67 -48.13
C PRO A 68 -2.01 -5.15 -48.00
N ALA A 69 -2.21 -6.24 -47.25
CA ALA A 69 -3.49 -6.82 -46.93
C ALA A 69 -3.96 -6.33 -45.56
N THR A 70 -5.27 -6.32 -45.33
CA THR A 70 -5.87 -5.90 -44.06
C THR A 70 -6.51 -7.09 -43.38
N LEU A 71 -6.16 -7.30 -42.11
CA LEU A 71 -6.75 -8.28 -41.22
C LEU A 71 -7.50 -7.56 -40.11
N ARG A 72 -8.74 -7.98 -39.82
CA ARG A 72 -9.51 -7.51 -38.67
C ARG A 72 -9.68 -8.63 -37.65
N VAL A 73 -9.37 -8.33 -36.40
CA VAL A 73 -9.54 -9.24 -35.26
C VAL A 73 -10.47 -8.57 -34.26
N ASP A 74 -11.64 -9.18 -34.08
CA ASP A 74 -12.65 -8.71 -33.13
C ASP A 74 -12.45 -9.39 -31.76
N LEU A 75 -12.19 -8.57 -30.74
CA LEU A 75 -12.06 -8.94 -29.34
C LEU A 75 -13.23 -8.35 -28.55
N SER A 76 -14.45 -8.67 -28.96
CA SER A 76 -15.68 -8.26 -28.29
C SER A 76 -16.52 -9.45 -27.82
N GLY A 77 -17.57 -9.20 -27.02
CA GLY A 77 -18.50 -10.25 -26.65
C GLY A 77 -17.82 -11.35 -25.81
N PRO A 78 -18.08 -12.64 -26.05
CA PRO A 78 -17.42 -13.75 -25.34
C PRO A 78 -15.89 -13.80 -25.49
N SER A 79 -15.35 -13.11 -26.51
CA SER A 79 -13.91 -13.04 -26.82
C SER A 79 -13.24 -11.78 -26.27
N ALA A 80 -13.98 -10.98 -25.49
CA ALA A 80 -13.50 -9.73 -24.93
C ALA A 80 -12.26 -9.93 -24.06
N ALA A 81 -11.32 -8.98 -24.17
CA ALA A 81 -10.16 -8.96 -23.30
C ALA A 81 -10.51 -8.31 -21.96
N SER A 82 -9.55 -8.33 -21.03
CA SER A 82 -9.60 -7.54 -19.82
C SER A 82 -8.39 -6.60 -19.78
N SER A 83 -8.59 -5.40 -19.24
CA SER A 83 -7.51 -4.50 -18.86
C SER A 83 -6.72 -5.10 -17.69
N SER A 84 -5.62 -4.44 -17.29
CA SER A 84 -4.88 -4.81 -16.08
C SER A 84 -5.73 -4.75 -14.82
N GLU A 85 -6.80 -3.96 -14.79
CA GLU A 85 -7.71 -3.82 -13.66
C GLU A 85 -8.87 -4.84 -13.70
N GLY A 86 -8.89 -5.73 -14.70
CA GLY A 86 -9.97 -6.69 -14.88
C GLY A 86 -11.19 -6.12 -15.60
N ALA A 87 -11.20 -4.83 -15.93
CA ALA A 87 -12.29 -4.23 -16.71
C ALA A 87 -12.37 -4.89 -18.09
N ARG A 88 -13.56 -5.32 -18.48
CA ARG A 88 -13.81 -5.90 -19.79
C ARG A 88 -13.58 -4.87 -20.89
N VAL A 89 -12.86 -5.26 -21.94
CA VAL A 89 -12.48 -4.39 -23.04
C VAL A 89 -12.91 -5.04 -24.35
N ASP A 90 -13.87 -4.39 -25.00
CA ASP A 90 -14.29 -4.72 -26.35
C ASP A 90 -13.48 -3.86 -27.34
N VAL A 91 -12.63 -4.50 -28.14
CA VAL A 91 -11.81 -3.80 -29.14
C VAL A 91 -11.79 -4.54 -30.47
N GLU A 92 -11.77 -3.79 -31.56
CA GLU A 92 -11.45 -4.30 -32.88
C GLU A 92 -10.04 -3.87 -33.27
N VAL A 93 -9.18 -4.83 -33.64
CA VAL A 93 -7.84 -4.58 -34.15
C VAL A 93 -7.86 -4.69 -35.66
N GLU A 94 -7.58 -3.58 -36.35
CA GLU A 94 -7.36 -3.57 -37.79
C GLU A 94 -5.85 -3.48 -38.06
N LEU A 95 -5.29 -4.52 -38.69
CA LEU A 95 -3.88 -4.65 -39.01
C LEU A 95 -3.67 -4.64 -40.52
N THR A 96 -2.85 -3.72 -41.02
CA THR A 96 -2.33 -3.74 -42.39
C THR A 96 -0.95 -4.39 -42.40
N TRP A 97 -0.77 -5.44 -43.19
CA TRP A 97 0.45 -6.25 -43.25
C TRP A 97 0.82 -6.61 -44.70
N SER A 98 2.07 -6.99 -44.93
CA SER A 98 2.58 -7.42 -46.24
C SER A 98 3.66 -8.47 -46.06
N VAL A 99 3.95 -9.28 -47.07
CA VAL A 99 5.05 -10.25 -47.04
C VAL A 99 5.96 -9.98 -48.24
N PRO A 100 7.23 -9.62 -48.01
CA PRO A 100 8.18 -9.47 -49.10
C PRO A 100 8.29 -10.77 -49.91
N PRO A 101 8.31 -10.74 -51.26
CA PRO A 101 8.31 -11.94 -52.09
C PRO A 101 9.39 -12.97 -51.75
N GLU A 102 10.55 -12.51 -51.27
CA GLU A 102 11.68 -13.32 -50.81
C GLU A 102 11.43 -14.04 -49.47
N ARG A 103 10.54 -13.53 -48.62
CA ARG A 103 10.19 -14.09 -47.30
C ARG A 103 8.94 -14.97 -47.31
N VAL A 104 8.25 -15.10 -48.46
CA VAL A 104 7.02 -15.91 -48.59
C VAL A 104 7.23 -17.38 -48.20
N LEU A 105 8.39 -17.95 -48.52
CA LEU A 105 8.70 -19.32 -48.11
C LEU A 105 8.93 -19.46 -46.61
N ASP A 106 9.39 -18.40 -45.93
CA ASP A 106 9.57 -18.41 -44.48
C ASP A 106 8.21 -18.39 -43.78
N LEU A 107 7.27 -17.56 -44.24
CA LEU A 107 5.89 -17.57 -43.76
C LEU A 107 5.21 -18.92 -44.02
N HIS A 108 5.40 -19.48 -45.22
CA HIS A 108 4.82 -20.78 -45.55
C HIS A 108 5.37 -21.90 -44.67
N ARG A 109 6.66 -21.88 -44.30
CA ARG A 109 7.23 -22.85 -43.36
C ARG A 109 6.70 -22.65 -41.94
N ALA A 110 6.49 -21.41 -41.52
CA ALA A 110 6.02 -21.09 -40.18
C ALA A 110 4.53 -21.40 -39.98
N ALA A 111 3.68 -21.11 -40.97
CA ALA A 111 2.22 -21.12 -40.82
C ALA A 111 1.45 -21.87 -41.92
N GLY A 112 2.14 -22.33 -42.97
CA GLY A 112 1.54 -23.07 -44.08
C GLY A 112 0.47 -22.29 -44.84
N ALA A 113 -0.44 -23.03 -45.48
CA ALA A 113 -1.58 -22.49 -46.20
C ALA A 113 -2.64 -21.82 -45.30
N SER A 114 -2.56 -22.01 -43.98
CA SER A 114 -3.47 -21.42 -42.98
C SER A 114 -2.91 -20.16 -42.33
N TYR A 115 -2.01 -19.45 -43.03
CA TYR A 115 -1.29 -18.30 -42.49
C TYR A 115 -2.21 -17.17 -42.00
N GLU A 116 -3.39 -16.97 -42.59
CA GLU A 116 -4.36 -15.96 -42.13
C GLU A 116 -4.92 -16.29 -40.75
N ALA A 117 -5.23 -17.57 -40.50
CA ALA A 117 -5.69 -18.04 -39.19
C ALA A 117 -4.59 -17.93 -38.13
N TRP A 118 -3.35 -18.28 -38.51
CA TRP A 118 -2.17 -18.10 -37.67
C TRP A 118 -1.94 -16.62 -37.32
N LEU A 119 -2.03 -15.72 -38.31
CA LEU A 119 -1.84 -14.29 -38.11
C LEU A 119 -2.96 -13.68 -37.24
N SER A 120 -4.21 -14.10 -37.46
CA SER A 120 -5.36 -13.72 -36.61
C SER A 120 -5.15 -14.13 -35.16
N GLU A 121 -4.70 -15.37 -34.93
CA GLU A 121 -4.42 -15.88 -33.59
C GLU A 121 -3.23 -15.17 -32.93
N LEU A 122 -2.18 -14.85 -33.69
CA LEU A 122 -1.03 -14.08 -33.22
C LEU A 122 -1.46 -12.68 -32.77
N VAL A 123 -2.24 -11.97 -33.61
CA VAL A 123 -2.79 -10.64 -33.27
C VAL A 123 -3.70 -10.73 -32.05
N ARG A 124 -4.57 -11.75 -31.99
CA ARG A 124 -5.48 -11.99 -30.86
C ARG A 124 -4.70 -12.17 -29.55
N ARG A 125 -3.75 -13.11 -29.52
CA ARG A 125 -2.94 -13.38 -28.32
C ARG A 125 -2.08 -12.19 -27.92
N GLY A 126 -1.38 -11.57 -28.88
CA GLY A 126 -0.53 -10.42 -28.62
C GLY A 126 -1.32 -9.22 -28.09
N THR A 127 -2.50 -8.95 -28.66
CA THR A 127 -3.37 -7.87 -28.19
C THR A 127 -3.95 -8.17 -26.81
N VAL A 128 -4.50 -9.38 -26.57
CA VAL A 128 -5.02 -9.76 -25.24
C VAL A 128 -3.93 -9.69 -24.18
N ALA A 129 -2.73 -10.17 -24.48
CA ALA A 129 -1.59 -10.10 -23.56
C ALA A 129 -1.22 -8.65 -23.23
N ARG A 130 -1.27 -7.75 -24.22
CA ARG A 130 -0.97 -6.33 -23.99
C ARG A 130 -2.07 -5.60 -23.23
N LEU A 131 -3.35 -5.83 -23.57
CA LEU A 131 -4.48 -5.21 -22.88
C LEU A 131 -4.49 -5.57 -21.39
N ARG A 132 -4.18 -6.83 -21.05
CA ARG A 132 -4.06 -7.29 -19.65
C ARG A 132 -2.93 -6.62 -18.85
N GLN A 133 -2.03 -5.91 -19.50
CA GLN A 133 -0.91 -5.21 -18.85
C GLN A 133 -1.16 -3.71 -18.69
N VAL A 134 -2.26 -3.20 -19.23
CA VAL A 134 -2.51 -1.76 -19.38
C VAL A 134 -3.86 -1.42 -18.77
N SER A 135 -3.96 -0.28 -18.08
CA SER A 135 -5.21 0.14 -17.43
C SER A 135 -6.33 0.37 -18.46
N TYR A 136 -7.58 0.25 -18.01
CA TYR A 136 -8.72 0.46 -18.90
C TYR A 136 -8.70 1.83 -19.58
N ASP A 137 -8.28 2.86 -18.83
CA ASP A 137 -8.24 4.24 -19.32
C ASP A 137 -7.25 4.45 -20.46
N VAL A 138 -6.04 3.88 -20.38
CA VAL A 138 -5.03 3.96 -21.44
C VAL A 138 -5.56 3.33 -22.74
N ILE A 139 -6.33 2.25 -22.61
CA ILE A 139 -6.98 1.59 -23.73
C ILE A 139 -8.13 2.45 -24.29
N ARG A 140 -9.01 2.96 -23.43
CA ARG A 140 -10.14 3.83 -23.78
C ARG A 140 -9.68 5.10 -24.49
N ASP A 141 -8.65 5.75 -23.94
CA ASP A 141 -8.15 7.05 -24.35
C ASP A 141 -7.21 6.96 -25.58
N ARG A 142 -6.98 5.73 -26.07
CA ARG A 142 -6.16 5.43 -27.26
C ARG A 142 -4.76 6.02 -27.13
N ASP A 143 -4.17 5.83 -25.97
CA ASP A 143 -2.84 6.36 -25.65
C ASP A 143 -1.84 6.06 -26.79
N PRO A 144 -1.18 7.08 -27.36
CA PRO A 144 -0.28 6.90 -28.51
C PRO A 144 0.91 5.98 -28.22
N GLU A 145 1.41 5.95 -26.98
CA GLU A 145 2.53 5.10 -26.58
C GLU A 145 2.10 3.64 -26.47
N PHE A 146 0.93 3.38 -25.89
CA PHE A 146 0.31 2.06 -25.89
C PHE A 146 0.12 1.51 -27.30
N GLN A 147 -0.44 2.32 -28.22
CA GLN A 147 -0.63 1.91 -29.61
C GLN A 147 0.69 1.58 -30.30
N ARG A 148 1.71 2.42 -30.10
CA ARG A 148 3.06 2.21 -30.65
C ARG A 148 3.70 0.94 -30.08
N SER A 149 3.58 0.73 -28.78
CA SER A 149 4.10 -0.45 -28.09
C SER A 149 3.41 -1.74 -28.56
N LEU A 150 2.09 -1.74 -28.70
CA LEU A 150 1.34 -2.87 -29.24
C LEU A 150 1.75 -3.17 -30.69
N GLN A 151 1.85 -2.13 -31.53
CA GLN A 151 2.27 -2.27 -32.92
C GLN A 151 3.68 -2.87 -33.03
N ASN A 152 4.63 -2.38 -32.22
CA ASN A 152 6.00 -2.88 -32.23
C ASN A 152 6.08 -4.35 -31.80
N GLY A 153 5.39 -4.73 -30.71
CA GLY A 153 5.39 -6.12 -30.24
C GLY A 153 4.77 -7.10 -31.24
N LEU A 154 3.68 -6.69 -31.92
CA LEU A 154 3.11 -7.49 -33.01
C LEU A 154 4.02 -7.55 -34.24
N ALA A 155 4.74 -6.46 -34.54
CA ALA A 155 5.65 -6.40 -35.68
C ALA A 155 6.86 -7.32 -35.51
N GLU A 156 7.41 -7.38 -34.29
CA GLU A 156 8.49 -8.29 -33.93
C GLU A 156 8.05 -9.75 -34.05
N ALA A 157 6.94 -10.13 -33.40
CA ALA A 157 6.42 -11.50 -33.42
C ALA A 157 6.06 -11.99 -34.84
N ALA A 158 5.52 -11.10 -35.69
CA ALA A 158 5.19 -11.44 -37.07
C ALA A 158 6.42 -11.40 -38.00
N GLY A 159 7.42 -10.59 -37.67
CA GLY A 159 8.66 -10.41 -38.45
C GLY A 159 9.52 -11.68 -38.53
N GLU A 160 9.52 -12.50 -37.47
CA GLU A 160 10.18 -13.81 -37.45
C GLU A 160 9.71 -14.72 -38.59
N ALA A 161 8.40 -14.70 -38.87
CA ALA A 161 7.77 -15.44 -39.96
C ALA A 161 7.85 -14.71 -41.32
N GLY A 162 8.53 -13.56 -41.40
CA GLY A 162 8.69 -12.80 -42.63
C GLY A 162 7.53 -11.87 -42.99
N VAL A 163 6.62 -11.61 -42.06
CA VAL A 163 5.51 -10.67 -42.23
C VAL A 163 5.95 -9.27 -41.80
N ARG A 164 5.69 -8.27 -42.65
CA ARG A 164 5.94 -6.86 -42.36
C ARG A 164 4.62 -6.14 -42.04
N LEU A 165 4.51 -5.61 -40.83
CA LEU A 165 3.38 -4.77 -40.44
C LEU A 165 3.58 -3.33 -40.96
N ALA A 166 2.55 -2.80 -41.62
CA ALA A 166 2.53 -1.44 -42.16
C ALA A 166 1.77 -0.46 -41.26
N ARG A 167 0.65 -0.90 -40.67
CA ARG A 167 -0.19 -0.07 -39.81
C ARG A 167 -1.01 -0.93 -38.85
N LEU A 168 -1.22 -0.43 -37.64
CA LEU A 168 -2.19 -0.98 -36.68
C LEU A 168 -3.18 0.11 -36.29
N ARG A 169 -4.47 -0.22 -36.23
CA ARG A 169 -5.52 0.65 -35.72
C ARG A 169 -6.38 -0.11 -34.72
N LEU A 170 -6.57 0.47 -33.55
CA LEU A 170 -7.53 0.01 -32.55
C LEU A 170 -8.80 0.86 -32.68
N ALA A 171 -9.93 0.23 -33.00
CA ALA A 171 -11.24 0.86 -32.96
C ALA A 171 -11.93 0.49 -31.63
N PRO A 172 -12.44 1.47 -30.85
CA PRO A 172 -13.27 1.15 -29.69
C PRO A 172 -14.67 0.78 -30.14
N VAL A 173 -15.28 -0.21 -29.48
CA VAL A 173 -16.72 -0.44 -29.61
C VAL A 173 -17.33 -0.70 -28.23
N ALA A 174 -18.39 0.06 -27.93
CA ALA A 174 -19.34 0.01 -26.82
C ALA A 174 -18.81 0.16 -25.38
N ALA A 175 -19.50 1.04 -24.62
CA ALA A 175 -19.34 1.18 -23.19
C ALA A 175 -19.64 -0.15 -22.49
N PRO A 176 -18.90 -0.51 -21.42
CA PRO A 176 -19.08 -1.77 -20.73
C PRO A 176 -20.51 -1.93 -20.22
N GLY A 177 -21.13 -3.08 -20.50
CA GLY A 177 -22.38 -3.48 -19.89
C GLY A 177 -22.20 -3.72 -18.39
N GLY A 178 -22.95 -2.96 -17.58
CA GLY A 178 -23.47 -3.35 -16.26
C GLY A 178 -22.52 -4.03 -15.27
N GLY A 179 -21.39 -3.40 -14.96
CA GLY A 179 -20.51 -3.81 -13.85
C GLY A 179 -19.16 -3.09 -13.82
N SER A 180 -18.69 -2.61 -14.96
CA SER A 180 -17.43 -1.83 -15.10
C SER A 180 -17.66 -0.33 -15.31
N ALA A 181 -18.93 0.11 -15.29
CA ALA A 181 -19.33 1.52 -15.48
C ALA A 181 -18.99 2.43 -14.28
N GLU A 182 -18.49 1.87 -13.16
CA GLU A 182 -18.06 2.62 -11.96
C GLU A 182 -16.57 3.00 -11.95
N ILE A 183 -15.83 2.84 -13.05
CA ILE A 183 -14.50 3.48 -13.20
C ILE A 183 -14.73 4.95 -13.60
N LEU A 184 -15.21 5.76 -12.64
CA LEU A 184 -15.53 7.16 -12.89
C LEU A 184 -14.25 8.00 -12.83
N ARG A 185 -13.97 8.74 -13.92
CA ARG A 185 -13.23 10.00 -13.78
C ARG A 185 -14.09 10.92 -12.92
N ALA A 186 -13.49 11.60 -11.95
CA ALA A 186 -14.22 12.65 -11.26
C ALA A 186 -14.53 13.75 -12.29
N ALA A 187 -15.74 14.30 -12.27
CA ALA A 187 -16.08 15.44 -13.13
C ALA A 187 -15.26 16.71 -12.79
N ALA A 188 -14.60 16.71 -11.63
CA ALA A 188 -13.79 17.82 -11.14
C ALA A 188 -12.50 17.97 -11.95
N ARG A 189 -12.18 19.21 -12.33
CA ARG A 189 -10.87 19.55 -12.91
C ARG A 189 -9.85 19.70 -11.78
N PRO A 190 -8.67 19.05 -11.86
CA PRO A 190 -7.64 19.21 -10.86
C PRO A 190 -7.20 20.67 -10.72
N VAL A 191 -6.96 21.11 -9.47
CA VAL A 191 -6.29 22.39 -9.18
C VAL A 191 -4.82 22.25 -9.59
N PRO A 192 -4.24 23.20 -10.36
CA PRO A 192 -2.84 23.15 -10.76
C PRO A 192 -1.95 23.48 -9.55
N ARG A 193 -1.70 22.47 -8.71
CA ARG A 193 -0.80 22.54 -7.56
C ARG A 193 0.38 21.61 -7.76
N GLN A 194 1.56 22.13 -7.48
CA GLN A 194 2.76 21.32 -7.43
C GLN A 194 2.82 20.66 -6.05
N VAL A 195 2.66 19.34 -6.01
CA VAL A 195 2.70 18.58 -4.76
C VAL A 195 3.88 17.60 -4.79
N ALA A 196 4.69 17.58 -3.74
CA ALA A 196 5.78 16.64 -3.56
C ALA A 196 5.56 15.82 -2.28
N LEU A 197 5.38 14.51 -2.42
CA LEU A 197 5.34 13.56 -1.33
C LEU A 197 6.72 12.91 -1.17
N ILE A 198 7.38 13.19 -0.04
CA ILE A 198 8.70 12.66 0.30
C ILE A 198 8.50 11.60 1.40
N GLY A 199 8.60 10.33 1.01
CA GLY A 199 8.60 9.20 1.92
C GLY A 199 9.99 8.94 2.48
N VAL A 200 10.12 8.91 3.79
CA VAL A 200 11.36 8.54 4.50
C VAL A 200 11.03 7.40 5.44
N ASP A 201 11.61 6.23 5.22
CA ASP A 201 11.38 5.05 6.06
C ASP A 201 12.08 5.23 7.41
N SER A 202 11.29 5.29 8.49
CA SER A 202 11.74 5.28 9.88
C SER A 202 12.49 6.53 10.42
N PHE A 203 11.88 7.70 10.28
CA PHE A 203 12.16 8.89 11.07
C PHE A 203 11.42 8.91 12.42
N ASP A 204 12.15 9.29 13.47
CA ASP A 204 11.62 9.47 14.83
C ASP A 204 11.92 10.88 15.36
N TRP A 205 10.90 11.54 15.94
CA TRP A 205 11.03 12.88 16.53
C TRP A 205 12.11 12.97 17.61
N ARG A 206 12.38 11.89 18.36
CA ARG A 206 13.40 11.86 19.42
C ARG A 206 14.83 11.89 18.89
N VAL A 207 15.02 11.55 17.61
CA VAL A 207 16.29 11.76 16.90
C VAL A 207 16.28 13.12 16.22
N ILE A 208 15.19 13.47 15.53
CA ILE A 208 15.08 14.71 14.73
C ILE A 208 15.13 15.97 15.61
N GLU A 209 14.38 16.03 16.70
CA GLU A 209 14.27 17.26 17.50
C GLU A 209 15.61 17.71 18.09
N PRO A 210 16.43 16.83 18.72
CA PRO A 210 17.78 17.23 19.14
C PRO A 210 18.66 17.70 18.00
N LEU A 211 18.58 17.06 16.82
CA LEU A 211 19.37 17.44 15.65
C LEU A 211 18.94 18.80 15.08
N MET A 212 17.64 19.07 14.97
CA MET A 212 17.10 20.37 14.56
C MET A 212 17.49 21.48 15.56
N LYS A 213 17.31 21.24 16.87
CA LYS A 213 17.71 22.19 17.92
C LYS A 213 19.21 22.49 17.88
N GLY A 214 20.03 21.51 17.51
CA GLY A 214 21.47 21.65 17.30
C GLY A 214 21.87 22.22 15.94
N GLY A 215 20.93 22.60 15.07
CA GLY A 215 21.20 23.16 13.74
C GLY A 215 21.73 22.14 12.71
N ARG A 216 21.63 20.83 13.00
CA ARG A 216 22.15 19.73 12.16
C ARG A 216 21.15 19.24 11.10
N MET A 217 19.87 19.60 11.22
CA MET A 217 18.82 19.33 10.22
C MET A 217 18.07 20.62 9.85
N PRO A 218 18.75 21.60 9.22
CA PRO A 218 18.17 22.92 8.97
C PRO A 218 17.00 22.89 7.96
N ASN A 219 16.98 21.96 7.00
CA ASN A 219 15.96 21.95 5.96
C ASN A 219 14.60 21.50 6.51
N LEU A 220 14.60 20.41 7.29
CA LEU A 220 13.43 19.91 7.99
C LEU A 220 12.98 20.89 9.08
N ALA A 221 13.90 21.48 9.84
CA ALA A 221 13.57 22.54 10.81
C ALA A 221 12.85 23.71 10.13
N GLY A 222 13.33 24.12 8.96
CA GLY A 222 12.69 25.13 8.14
C GLY A 222 11.30 24.74 7.65
N LEU A 223 11.06 23.48 7.27
CA LEU A 223 9.73 23.00 6.87
C LEU A 223 8.76 23.01 8.06
N VAL A 224 9.20 22.50 9.21
CA VAL A 224 8.41 22.48 10.45
C VAL A 224 8.03 23.90 10.86
N ALA A 225 8.97 24.85 10.80
CA ALA A 225 8.72 26.23 11.21
C ALA A 225 7.67 26.94 10.34
N ARG A 226 7.62 26.64 9.03
CA ARG A 226 6.72 27.30 8.07
C ARG A 226 5.47 26.49 7.71
N GLY A 227 5.27 25.35 8.36
CA GLY A 227 4.26 24.39 7.95
C GLY A 227 3.45 23.80 9.10
N ALA A 228 2.78 22.70 8.80
CA ALA A 228 2.09 21.83 9.73
C ALA A 228 2.93 20.60 10.08
N ARG A 229 2.80 20.08 11.29
CA ARG A 229 3.42 18.82 11.73
C ARG A 229 2.45 17.92 12.47
N ALA A 230 2.73 16.63 12.48
CA ALA A 230 2.03 15.65 13.31
C ALA A 230 2.91 14.44 13.65
N ASN A 231 2.51 13.72 14.69
CA ASN A 231 2.84 12.30 14.81
C ASN A 231 2.05 11.51 13.76
N LEU A 232 2.69 10.62 13.02
CA LEU A 232 2.02 9.80 12.01
C LEU A 232 1.84 8.37 12.54
N ARG A 233 0.63 7.99 12.92
CA ARG A 233 0.29 6.66 13.40
C ARG A 233 0.36 5.66 12.25
N THR A 234 1.09 4.57 12.47
CA THR A 234 1.25 3.48 11.52
C THR A 234 0.10 2.47 11.56
N ILE A 235 0.21 1.44 10.72
CA ILE A 235 -0.67 0.26 10.72
C ILE A 235 0.15 -1.02 10.96
N HIS A 236 -0.51 -2.11 11.34
CA HIS A 236 0.14 -3.40 11.55
C HIS A 236 -0.20 -4.42 10.45
N PRO A 237 0.75 -5.30 10.09
CA PRO A 237 2.14 -5.35 10.57
C PRO A 237 2.99 -4.18 10.04
N ILE A 238 4.04 -3.78 10.77
CA ILE A 238 4.95 -2.71 10.37
C ILE A 238 5.93 -3.28 9.33
N LEU A 239 5.48 -3.36 8.08
CA LEU A 239 6.26 -3.83 6.95
C LEU A 239 6.16 -2.80 5.82
N SER A 240 7.29 -2.38 5.27
CA SER A 240 7.35 -1.34 4.23
C SER A 240 6.36 -1.57 3.07
N PRO A 241 6.27 -2.74 2.40
CA PRO A 241 5.33 -2.93 1.30
C PRO A 241 3.87 -2.81 1.72
N VAL A 242 3.54 -3.11 2.98
CA VAL A 242 2.19 -3.00 3.54
C VAL A 242 1.85 -1.52 3.78
N ILE A 243 2.68 -0.81 4.54
CA ILE A 243 2.37 0.55 4.95
C ILE A 243 2.48 1.54 3.78
N TRP A 244 3.54 1.46 2.96
CA TRP A 244 3.73 2.39 1.84
C TRP A 244 2.68 2.19 0.74
N THR A 245 2.13 0.98 0.59
CA THR A 245 0.94 0.74 -0.25
C THR A 245 -0.31 1.38 0.37
N SER A 246 -0.51 1.27 1.68
CA SER A 246 -1.61 1.96 2.38
C SER A 246 -1.50 3.49 2.28
N ILE A 247 -0.31 4.07 2.39
CA ILE A 247 -0.07 5.52 2.18
C ILE A 247 -0.47 5.93 0.76
N ALA A 248 -0.09 5.13 -0.25
CA ALA A 248 -0.35 5.43 -1.65
C ALA A 248 -1.82 5.21 -2.07
N THR A 249 -2.61 4.48 -1.28
CA THR A 249 -4.00 4.11 -1.63
C THR A 249 -5.05 4.71 -0.72
N GLY A 250 -4.68 5.10 0.51
CA GLY A 250 -5.60 5.59 1.54
C GLY A 250 -6.48 4.51 2.16
N VAL A 251 -6.20 3.23 1.90
CA VAL A 251 -6.97 2.07 2.41
C VAL A 251 -6.06 1.12 3.17
N LYS A 252 -6.65 0.26 4.00
CA LYS A 252 -5.97 -0.78 4.77
C LYS A 252 -5.51 -1.98 3.92
N PRO A 253 -4.60 -2.81 4.47
CA PRO A 253 -4.07 -4.01 3.80
C PRO A 253 -5.11 -5.04 3.39
N SER A 254 -6.18 -5.17 4.16
CA SER A 254 -7.34 -6.03 3.86
C SER A 254 -8.00 -5.68 2.52
N ARG A 255 -7.93 -4.42 2.10
CA ARG A 255 -8.53 -3.93 0.85
C ARG A 255 -7.56 -3.85 -0.32
N HIS A 256 -6.33 -3.40 -0.09
CA HIS A 256 -5.34 -3.30 -1.17
C HIS A 256 -4.60 -4.63 -1.44
N GLY A 257 -4.73 -5.63 -0.56
CA GLY A 257 -4.27 -7.00 -0.78
C GLY A 257 -2.78 -7.26 -0.54
N ILE A 258 -1.99 -6.24 -0.17
CA ILE A 258 -0.57 -6.38 0.13
C ILE A 258 -0.39 -6.52 1.64
N VAL A 259 0.02 -7.70 2.10
CA VAL A 259 0.03 -8.07 3.54
C VAL A 259 1.39 -8.60 4.03
N ASP A 260 2.38 -8.73 3.15
CA ASP A 260 3.71 -9.26 3.44
C ASP A 260 4.71 -8.77 2.36
N PHE A 261 5.98 -9.12 2.47
CA PHE A 261 7.01 -8.88 1.44
C PHE A 261 6.90 -9.84 0.24
N VAL A 262 6.22 -10.98 0.43
CA VAL A 262 6.09 -12.05 -0.56
C VAL A 262 4.65 -12.60 -0.59
N VAL A 263 4.27 -13.19 -1.71
CA VAL A 263 3.00 -13.87 -1.92
C VAL A 263 3.27 -15.25 -2.51
N ALA A 264 2.62 -16.28 -1.98
CA ALA A 264 2.66 -17.62 -2.57
C ALA A 264 1.77 -17.68 -3.83
N ALA A 265 2.34 -18.12 -4.95
CA ALA A 265 1.62 -18.35 -6.20
C ALA A 265 0.58 -19.48 -6.03
N ARG A 266 -0.60 -19.33 -6.65
CA ARG A 266 -1.74 -20.23 -6.42
C ARG A 266 -1.51 -21.65 -6.96
N ASP A 267 -0.85 -21.73 -8.10
CA ASP A 267 -0.66 -22.94 -8.91
C ASP A 267 0.58 -23.74 -8.49
N SER A 268 1.69 -23.05 -8.25
CA SER A 268 2.99 -23.65 -7.94
C SER A 268 3.32 -23.65 -6.45
N GLY A 269 2.67 -22.79 -5.67
CA GLY A 269 3.09 -22.50 -4.29
C GLY A 269 4.42 -21.75 -4.20
N ALA A 270 5.02 -21.38 -5.34
CA ALA A 270 6.31 -20.69 -5.38
C ALA A 270 6.17 -19.29 -4.79
N LEU A 271 7.26 -18.83 -4.16
CA LEU A 271 7.29 -17.48 -3.66
C LEU A 271 7.51 -16.44 -4.73
N LEU A 272 6.73 -15.38 -4.64
CA LEU A 272 6.89 -14.19 -5.46
C LEU A 272 7.00 -12.97 -4.54
N PRO A 273 8.06 -12.15 -4.65
CA PRO A 273 8.10 -10.86 -3.99
C PRO A 273 6.93 -10.00 -4.44
N VAL A 274 6.48 -9.11 -3.56
CA VAL A 274 5.36 -8.21 -3.87
C VAL A 274 5.67 -7.39 -5.13
N THR A 275 4.62 -7.20 -5.94
CA THR A 275 4.66 -6.44 -7.19
C THR A 275 3.46 -5.50 -7.27
N SER A 276 3.57 -4.48 -8.12
CA SER A 276 2.46 -3.59 -8.52
C SER A 276 1.25 -4.37 -9.02
N ARG A 277 1.47 -5.53 -9.64
CA ARG A 277 0.42 -6.42 -10.15
C ARG A 277 -0.43 -7.05 -9.07
N MET A 278 0.05 -7.14 -7.83
CA MET A 278 -0.67 -7.78 -6.73
C MET A 278 -1.58 -6.80 -5.97
N ARG A 279 -1.41 -5.48 -6.16
CA ARG A 279 -2.25 -4.47 -5.53
C ARG A 279 -3.68 -4.56 -6.08
N GLN A 280 -4.66 -4.58 -5.19
CA GLN A 280 -6.08 -4.79 -5.52
C GLN A 280 -6.86 -3.49 -5.77
N VAL A 281 -6.27 -2.33 -5.49
CA VAL A 281 -6.89 -1.01 -5.65
C VAL A 281 -5.91 -0.04 -6.35
N PRO A 282 -6.40 0.99 -7.05
CA PRO A 282 -5.55 2.03 -7.63
C PRO A 282 -4.80 2.82 -6.55
N ALA A 283 -3.54 3.16 -6.81
CA ALA A 283 -2.75 4.09 -5.99
C ALA A 283 -2.90 5.53 -6.51
N LEU A 284 -2.39 6.50 -5.76
CA LEU A 284 -2.43 7.94 -6.08
C LEU A 284 -1.98 8.23 -7.52
N TRP A 285 -0.90 7.61 -8.00
CA TRP A 285 -0.42 7.82 -9.37
C TRP A 285 -1.40 7.35 -10.43
N ASN A 286 -2.17 6.28 -10.15
CA ASN A 286 -3.25 5.85 -11.03
C ASN A 286 -4.42 6.85 -10.94
N LEU A 287 -4.85 7.21 -9.72
CA LEU A 287 -6.00 8.09 -9.49
C LEU A 287 -5.83 9.47 -10.12
N LEU A 288 -4.68 10.11 -9.88
CA LEU A 288 -4.33 11.43 -10.40
C LEU A 288 -4.07 11.39 -11.91
N GLY A 289 -3.35 10.37 -12.40
CA GLY A 289 -3.13 10.16 -13.83
C GLY A 289 -4.45 10.08 -14.62
N ARG A 290 -5.48 9.42 -14.08
CA ARG A 290 -6.82 9.37 -14.68
C ARG A 290 -7.52 10.73 -14.77
N GLN A 291 -7.17 11.67 -13.89
CA GLN A 291 -7.67 13.05 -13.94
C GLN A 291 -6.81 13.97 -14.79
N GLY A 292 -5.80 13.44 -15.49
CA GLY A 292 -4.89 14.22 -16.33
C GLY A 292 -3.75 14.91 -15.56
N VAL A 293 -3.56 14.58 -14.29
CA VAL A 293 -2.41 15.06 -13.51
C VAL A 293 -1.20 14.21 -13.87
N SER A 294 -0.12 14.86 -14.29
CA SER A 294 1.14 14.18 -14.58
C SER A 294 1.82 13.75 -13.27
N VAL A 295 2.49 12.60 -13.24
CA VAL A 295 3.10 12.06 -12.01
C VAL A 295 4.56 11.67 -12.21
N ASP A 296 5.38 11.81 -11.18
CA ASP A 296 6.70 11.19 -11.09
C ASP A 296 6.76 10.35 -9.82
N VAL A 297 7.02 9.06 -9.94
CA VAL A 297 7.16 8.14 -8.79
C VAL A 297 8.54 7.53 -8.81
N VAL A 298 9.30 7.65 -7.73
CA VAL A 298 10.65 7.09 -7.60
C VAL A 298 10.74 6.23 -6.35
N ALA A 299 11.14 4.97 -6.55
CA ALA A 299 11.40 3.97 -5.52
C ALA A 299 10.20 3.54 -4.65
N TRP A 300 8.99 4.04 -4.94
CA TRP A 300 7.83 3.81 -4.08
C TRP A 300 7.35 2.36 -4.12
N TRP A 301 6.85 1.85 -2.99
CA TRP A 301 6.32 0.50 -2.90
C TRP A 301 4.83 0.41 -3.28
N ALA A 302 4.34 -0.63 -3.97
CA ALA A 302 5.06 -1.59 -4.79
C ALA A 302 4.86 -1.19 -6.26
N THR A 303 5.89 -0.63 -6.89
CA THR A 303 5.81 -0.08 -8.24
C THR A 303 6.43 -0.99 -9.29
N TRP A 304 7.10 -2.09 -8.91
CA TRP A 304 7.60 -3.08 -9.86
C TRP A 304 6.56 -4.12 -10.31
N PRO A 305 6.46 -4.44 -11.61
CA PRO A 305 7.03 -3.69 -12.72
C PRO A 305 6.30 -2.36 -12.91
N ALA A 306 7.01 -1.37 -13.47
CA ALA A 306 6.51 -0.02 -13.67
C ALA A 306 5.15 -0.04 -14.37
N GLU A 307 4.17 0.61 -13.74
CA GLU A 307 2.82 0.75 -14.28
C GLU A 307 2.79 1.84 -15.35
N THR A 308 1.89 1.69 -16.32
CA THR A 308 1.58 2.75 -17.27
C THR A 308 0.82 3.87 -16.55
N VAL A 309 1.35 5.09 -16.64
CA VAL A 309 0.77 6.29 -16.01
C VAL A 309 0.89 7.49 -16.94
N HIS A 310 0.08 8.52 -16.68
CA HIS A 310 0.33 9.83 -17.26
C HIS A 310 1.54 10.47 -16.54
N GLY A 311 2.74 10.22 -17.04
CA GLY A 311 3.99 10.66 -16.40
C GLY A 311 5.04 9.55 -16.36
N ARG A 312 5.77 9.46 -15.24
CA ARG A 312 6.97 8.63 -15.11
C ARG A 312 6.97 7.81 -13.83
N ILE A 313 7.44 6.57 -13.92
CA ILE A 313 7.73 5.71 -12.76
C ILE A 313 9.16 5.21 -12.89
N VAL A 314 9.91 5.28 -11.80
CA VAL A 314 11.16 4.58 -11.56
C VAL A 314 10.91 3.67 -10.37
N THR A 315 10.93 2.36 -10.60
CA THR A 315 10.38 1.42 -9.62
C THR A 315 11.23 1.31 -8.37
N ASP A 316 10.63 0.74 -7.32
CA ASP A 316 11.33 0.28 -6.13
C ASP A 316 12.53 -0.63 -6.48
N ARG A 317 12.51 -1.38 -7.59
CA ARG A 317 13.56 -2.35 -8.03
C ARG A 317 14.71 -1.82 -8.89
N VAL A 318 14.85 -0.50 -9.09
CA VAL A 318 16.02 0.06 -9.82
C VAL A 318 17.30 -0.02 -8.98
N ALA A 319 17.16 0.29 -7.70
CA ALA A 319 18.18 0.19 -6.68
C ALA A 319 17.59 -0.30 -5.35
N PHE A 320 16.43 -0.99 -5.35
CA PHE A 320 15.98 -1.70 -4.15
C PHE A 320 17.10 -2.64 -3.74
N GLN A 321 17.63 -2.39 -2.54
CA GLN A 321 18.72 -3.06 -1.87
C GLN A 321 19.45 -4.14 -2.69
N LEU A 322 20.69 -3.84 -3.06
CA LEU A 322 21.68 -4.77 -3.58
C LEU A 322 22.23 -5.62 -2.41
N PHE A 323 21.70 -6.82 -2.18
CA PHE A 323 22.41 -7.80 -1.34
C PHE A 323 22.50 -9.12 -2.08
N GLU A 324 23.46 -9.17 -3.01
CA GLU A 324 24.43 -10.25 -3.08
C GLU A 324 25.54 -9.87 -4.05
N ASP A 325 26.71 -10.50 -3.88
CA ASP A 325 27.79 -10.46 -4.85
C ASP A 325 27.37 -11.00 -6.24
N GLN A 326 26.22 -11.68 -6.34
CA GLN A 326 25.70 -12.28 -7.58
C GLN A 326 24.97 -11.30 -8.51
N MET A 327 24.53 -10.13 -8.04
CA MET A 327 23.85 -9.14 -8.91
C MET A 327 24.81 -8.13 -9.57
N LYS A 328 26.13 -8.35 -9.50
CA LYS A 328 27.16 -7.33 -9.79
C LYS A 328 27.16 -6.76 -11.22
N GLU A 329 26.46 -7.36 -12.20
CA GLU A 329 26.50 -6.90 -13.60
C GLU A 329 25.11 -6.63 -14.24
N ASP A 330 24.00 -7.06 -13.64
CA ASP A 330 22.70 -7.08 -14.31
C ASP A 330 21.88 -5.77 -14.17
N TRP A 331 22.12 -4.95 -13.14
CA TRP A 331 21.35 -3.72 -12.89
C TRP A 331 21.82 -2.51 -13.71
N LYS A 332 23.12 -2.41 -14.05
CA LYS A 332 23.65 -1.45 -15.06
C LYS A 332 23.54 -1.97 -16.48
N SER A 333 22.96 -3.16 -16.68
CA SER A 333 22.90 -3.80 -18.00
C SER A 333 22.26 -2.86 -19.02
N ALA A 334 22.90 -2.76 -20.18
CA ALA A 334 22.32 -2.08 -21.34
C ALA A 334 21.35 -2.98 -22.12
N ASP A 335 21.20 -4.25 -21.70
CA ASP A 335 20.24 -5.20 -22.28
C ASP A 335 18.79 -4.73 -22.05
N PRO A 336 18.03 -4.45 -23.12
CA PRO A 336 16.64 -4.03 -23.03
C PRO A 336 15.73 -5.01 -22.26
N GLU A 337 15.97 -6.31 -22.34
CA GLU A 337 15.14 -7.29 -21.63
C GLU A 337 15.37 -7.22 -20.12
N ARG A 338 16.61 -6.98 -19.68
CA ARG A 338 16.97 -6.76 -18.27
C ARG A 338 16.58 -5.38 -17.74
N ALA A 339 16.29 -4.43 -18.64
CA ALA A 339 15.76 -3.11 -18.30
C ALA A 339 14.23 -3.10 -18.19
N ARG A 340 13.56 -4.11 -18.75
CA ARG A 340 12.11 -4.15 -18.88
C ARG A 340 11.40 -4.07 -17.52
N GLY A 341 10.48 -3.11 -17.40
CA GLY A 341 9.69 -2.91 -16.18
C GLY A 341 10.37 -2.07 -15.10
N LYS A 342 11.62 -1.64 -15.27
CA LYS A 342 12.33 -0.77 -14.29
C LYS A 342 11.85 0.67 -14.32
N THR A 343 11.39 1.13 -15.49
CA THR A 343 10.85 2.47 -15.65
C THR A 343 9.60 2.47 -16.52
N TYR A 344 8.76 3.46 -16.31
CA TYR A 344 7.78 3.94 -17.28
C TYR A 344 8.09 5.41 -17.59
N PRO A 345 8.14 5.81 -18.88
CA PRO A 345 8.19 4.92 -20.03
C PRO A 345 9.50 4.07 -20.02
N PRO A 346 9.57 2.92 -20.72
CA PRO A 346 10.74 2.03 -20.67
C PRO A 346 12.05 2.70 -21.15
N GLU A 347 11.99 3.58 -22.13
CA GLU A 347 13.12 4.32 -22.68
C GLU A 347 13.80 5.25 -21.66
N LEU A 348 13.07 5.67 -20.61
CA LEU A 348 13.61 6.51 -19.54
C LEU A 348 14.81 5.84 -18.85
N PHE A 349 14.83 4.51 -18.77
CA PHE A 349 15.90 3.78 -18.10
C PHE A 349 17.28 4.09 -18.70
N SER A 350 17.38 4.23 -20.02
CA SER A 350 18.67 4.49 -20.69
C SER A 350 19.30 5.81 -20.23
N ALA A 351 18.48 6.84 -20.01
CA ALA A 351 18.92 8.14 -19.52
C ALA A 351 19.29 8.12 -18.03
N LEU A 352 18.61 7.30 -17.21
CA LEU A 352 18.82 7.24 -15.77
C LEU A 352 19.93 6.27 -15.35
N ARG A 353 20.21 5.24 -16.17
CA ARG A 353 21.20 4.19 -15.89
C ARG A 353 22.58 4.69 -15.45
N PRO A 354 23.15 5.78 -15.99
CA PRO A 354 24.44 6.32 -15.53
C PRO A 354 24.41 6.88 -14.09
N LEU A 355 23.24 7.19 -13.55
CA LEU A 355 23.08 7.75 -12.20
C LEU A 355 23.12 6.67 -11.11
N ILE A 356 22.98 5.40 -11.49
CA ILE A 356 22.88 4.29 -10.54
C ILE A 356 24.28 3.96 -9.99
N LYS A 357 24.40 3.92 -8.65
CA LYS A 357 25.64 3.68 -7.90
C LYS A 357 25.71 2.27 -7.34
N ALA A 358 26.87 1.65 -7.44
CA ALA A 358 27.19 0.35 -6.87
C ALA A 358 27.78 0.51 -5.46
N PRO A 359 27.60 -0.46 -4.54
CA PRO A 359 28.25 -0.43 -3.23
C PRO A 359 29.78 -0.36 -3.32
N ALA A 360 30.36 -1.03 -4.33
CA ALA A 360 31.81 -1.01 -4.59
C ALA A 360 32.32 0.36 -5.10
N GLU A 361 31.43 1.25 -5.55
CA GLU A 361 31.79 2.61 -5.94
C GLU A 361 31.84 3.56 -4.73
N ILE A 362 31.38 3.13 -3.54
CA ILE A 362 31.38 3.93 -2.32
C ILE A 362 32.72 3.78 -1.61
N GLY A 363 33.51 4.86 -1.63
CA GLY A 363 34.84 4.90 -1.06
C GLY A 363 34.86 4.92 0.48
N ASP A 364 36.01 4.56 1.06
CA ASP A 364 36.24 4.62 2.51
C ASP A 364 36.04 6.03 3.07
N ASP A 365 36.37 7.07 2.31
CA ASP A 365 36.19 8.47 2.71
C ASP A 365 34.71 8.86 2.84
N GLU A 366 33.84 8.32 1.99
CA GLU A 366 32.40 8.54 2.07
C GLU A 366 31.81 7.84 3.30
N VAL A 367 32.25 6.62 3.59
CA VAL A 367 31.87 5.90 4.81
C VAL A 367 32.42 6.60 6.05
N ALA A 368 33.64 7.13 5.97
CA ALA A 368 34.30 7.82 7.07
C ALA A 368 33.50 9.02 7.57
N TRP A 369 32.76 9.73 6.70
CA TRP A 369 31.90 10.85 7.10
C TRP A 369 30.84 10.48 8.16
N PHE A 370 30.39 9.23 8.18
CA PHE A 370 29.43 8.70 9.17
C PHE A 370 30.09 8.34 10.51
N LEU A 371 31.42 8.21 10.51
CA LEU A 371 32.18 7.73 11.66
C LEU A 371 32.73 8.89 12.50
N PRO A 372 32.96 8.66 13.81
CA PRO A 372 33.61 9.62 14.68
C PRO A 372 34.92 10.14 14.09
N GLY A 373 35.10 11.46 14.09
CA GLY A 373 36.32 12.10 13.58
C GLY A 373 36.51 12.05 12.07
N ALA A 374 35.51 11.60 11.30
CA ALA A 374 35.55 11.53 9.84
C ALA A 374 36.73 10.71 9.28
N ARG A 375 37.05 9.56 9.91
CA ARG A 375 38.19 8.70 9.53
C ARG A 375 37.78 7.23 9.43
N PHE A 376 38.24 6.56 8.38
CA PHE A 376 38.03 5.12 8.22
C PHE A 376 38.99 4.30 9.11
N PRO A 377 38.50 3.41 10.00
CA PRO A 377 39.36 2.63 10.89
C PRO A 377 40.17 1.58 10.12
N ARG A 378 41.44 1.40 10.48
CA ARG A 378 42.31 0.36 9.90
C ARG A 378 42.24 -0.96 10.66
N ASP A 379 41.75 -0.92 11.89
CA ASP A 379 41.68 -2.00 12.87
C ASP A 379 40.24 -2.56 13.01
N LEU A 380 39.59 -2.82 11.88
CA LEU A 380 38.24 -3.40 11.85
C LEU A 380 38.30 -4.92 12.05
N LEU A 381 37.49 -5.41 12.99
CA LEU A 381 37.15 -6.83 13.09
C LEU A 381 36.33 -7.25 11.85
N PRO A 382 36.32 -8.55 11.46
CA PRO A 382 35.54 -9.02 10.31
C PRO A 382 34.06 -8.61 10.35
N GLU A 383 33.41 -8.77 11.50
CA GLU A 383 31.99 -8.40 11.69
C GLU A 383 31.77 -6.88 11.60
N GLU A 384 32.72 -6.08 12.08
CA GLU A 384 32.66 -4.61 11.95
C GLU A 384 32.79 -4.19 10.47
N ARG A 385 33.63 -4.88 9.70
CA ARG A 385 33.80 -4.65 8.26
C ARG A 385 32.52 -4.98 7.50
N GLU A 386 31.92 -6.15 7.75
CA GLU A 386 30.66 -6.56 7.13
C GLU A 386 29.54 -5.55 7.39
N ARG A 387 29.43 -5.02 8.61
CA ARG A 387 28.44 -3.97 8.94
C ARG A 387 28.69 -2.68 8.15
N LEU A 388 29.94 -2.26 7.98
CA LEU A 388 30.29 -1.08 7.18
C LEU A 388 30.10 -1.32 5.67
N ASP A 389 30.25 -2.56 5.19
CA ASP A 389 29.89 -2.93 3.82
C ASP A 389 28.37 -2.86 3.62
N GLY A 390 27.58 -3.29 4.62
CA GLY A 390 26.15 -3.03 4.67
C GLY A 390 25.82 -1.54 4.58
N LEU A 391 26.56 -0.68 5.31
CA LEU A 391 26.41 0.77 5.20
C LEU A 391 26.69 1.26 3.78
N ARG A 392 27.76 0.80 3.10
CA ARG A 392 28.07 1.17 1.71
C ARG A 392 26.90 0.90 0.76
N THR A 393 26.23 -0.23 0.92
CA THR A 393 25.03 -0.53 0.14
C THR A 393 23.93 0.51 0.35
N ILE A 394 23.67 0.86 1.61
CA ILE A 394 22.66 1.88 1.96
C ILE A 394 23.04 3.25 1.38
N ILE A 395 24.34 3.60 1.38
CA ILE A 395 24.86 4.80 0.71
C ILE A 395 24.57 4.80 -0.78
N ALA A 396 24.95 3.73 -1.48
CA ALA A 396 24.78 3.62 -2.92
C ALA A 396 23.30 3.69 -3.36
N ALA A 397 22.40 3.00 -2.65
CA ALA A 397 20.97 3.03 -2.94
C ALA A 397 20.38 4.43 -2.73
N GLY A 398 20.69 5.07 -1.59
CA GLY A 398 20.25 6.43 -1.30
C GLY A 398 20.75 7.45 -2.32
N GLN A 399 22.04 7.37 -2.71
CA GLN A 399 22.61 8.24 -3.74
C GLN A 399 21.97 8.03 -5.11
N THR A 400 21.70 6.77 -5.49
CA THR A 400 21.02 6.46 -6.75
C THR A 400 19.66 7.13 -6.84
N TYR A 401 18.78 6.85 -5.88
CA TYR A 401 17.41 7.34 -5.95
C TYR A 401 17.33 8.84 -5.79
N HIS A 402 18.22 9.41 -4.98
CA HIS A 402 18.35 10.86 -4.89
C HIS A 402 18.78 11.47 -6.23
N ALA A 403 19.84 10.96 -6.86
CA ALA A 403 20.30 11.46 -8.16
C ALA A 403 19.22 11.35 -9.25
N ILE A 404 18.45 10.25 -9.26
CA ILE A 404 17.32 10.07 -10.16
C ILE A 404 16.22 11.10 -9.88
N ALA A 405 15.85 11.31 -8.61
CA ALA A 405 14.85 12.31 -8.24
C ALA A 405 15.25 13.73 -8.71
N LEU A 406 16.52 14.11 -8.50
CA LEU A 406 17.05 15.40 -8.98
C LEU A 406 17.06 15.49 -10.51
N ALA A 407 17.35 14.41 -11.22
CA ALA A 407 17.32 14.38 -12.69
C ALA A 407 15.89 14.55 -13.24
N LEU A 408 14.89 13.90 -12.65
CA LEU A 408 13.49 14.04 -13.07
C LEU A 408 12.95 15.45 -12.83
N LEU A 409 13.35 16.08 -11.71
CA LEU A 409 13.06 17.49 -11.42
C LEU A 409 13.69 18.44 -12.44
N ALA A 410 14.96 18.21 -12.82
CA ALA A 410 15.64 19.03 -13.82
C ALA A 410 15.04 18.88 -15.23
N HIS A 411 14.68 17.65 -15.61
CA HIS A 411 14.00 17.40 -16.88
C HIS A 411 12.63 18.08 -16.95
N GLY A 412 11.87 18.07 -15.86
CA GLY A 412 10.58 18.75 -15.78
C GLY A 412 10.70 20.26 -15.95
N ALA A 413 11.68 20.87 -15.28
CA ALA A 413 11.98 22.30 -15.44
C ALA A 413 12.38 22.67 -16.89
N ALA A 414 13.13 21.80 -17.57
CA ALA A 414 13.47 22.01 -18.98
C ALA A 414 12.25 21.88 -19.90
N ALA A 415 11.42 20.85 -19.70
CA ALA A 415 10.20 20.64 -20.49
C ALA A 415 9.17 21.76 -20.31
N ALA A 416 9.07 22.36 -19.12
CA ALA A 416 8.23 23.53 -18.89
C ALA A 416 8.57 24.74 -19.77
N ALA A 417 9.82 24.83 -20.26
CA ALA A 417 10.25 25.90 -21.17
C ALA A 417 9.72 25.73 -22.61
N ASP A 418 9.20 24.56 -22.97
CA ASP A 418 8.72 24.26 -24.33
C ASP A 418 7.35 24.91 -24.66
N GLY A 419 6.69 25.52 -23.67
CA GLY A 419 5.54 26.38 -23.88
C GLY A 419 4.53 26.41 -22.71
N PRO A 420 3.49 27.26 -22.77
CA PRO A 420 2.54 27.47 -21.67
C PRO A 420 1.77 26.22 -21.26
N GLY A 421 1.54 25.29 -22.19
CA GLY A 421 0.89 24.01 -21.91
C GLY A 421 1.77 23.08 -21.08
N ALA A 422 3.04 22.95 -21.47
CA ALA A 422 4.03 22.14 -20.75
C ALA A 422 4.34 22.73 -19.37
N ALA A 423 4.42 24.07 -19.26
CA ALA A 423 4.55 24.75 -17.97
C ALA A 423 3.38 24.43 -17.02
N ARG A 424 2.14 24.49 -17.50
CA ARG A 424 0.95 24.15 -16.69
C ARG A 424 0.93 22.69 -16.26
N GLU A 425 1.35 21.77 -17.13
CA GLU A 425 1.47 20.36 -16.77
C GLU A 425 2.49 20.16 -15.65
N GLU A 426 3.63 20.85 -15.73
CA GLU A 426 4.71 20.77 -14.75
C GLU A 426 4.35 21.42 -13.40
N GLU A 427 3.60 22.54 -13.44
CA GLU A 427 3.00 23.21 -12.28
C GLU A 427 1.98 22.33 -11.56
N GLY A 428 1.27 21.46 -12.28
CA GLY A 428 0.29 20.52 -11.72
C GLY A 428 0.83 19.15 -11.32
N ARG A 429 2.12 18.85 -11.56
CA ARG A 429 2.67 17.49 -11.43
C ARG A 429 2.77 17.03 -9.96
N LEU A 430 2.32 15.80 -9.67
CA LEU A 430 2.61 15.11 -8.40
C LEU A 430 3.99 14.45 -8.47
N ARG A 431 4.82 14.65 -7.46
CA ARG A 431 6.13 13.99 -7.33
C ARG A 431 6.17 13.15 -6.06
N MET A 432 6.56 11.89 -6.15
CA MET A 432 6.63 10.94 -5.05
C MET A 432 8.02 10.32 -4.99
N PHE A 433 8.78 10.61 -3.93
CA PHE A 433 10.14 10.12 -3.76
C PHE A 433 10.25 9.36 -2.44
N TYR A 434 10.70 8.11 -2.49
CA TYR A 434 10.87 7.27 -1.31
C TYR A 434 12.35 7.02 -0.98
N TYR A 435 12.69 7.05 0.31
CA TYR A 435 14.03 6.82 0.85
C TYR A 435 13.99 5.84 2.03
N GLU A 436 14.52 4.64 1.86
CA GLU A 436 14.59 3.57 2.89
C GLU A 436 15.74 3.71 3.90
N GLY A 437 16.66 4.63 3.62
CA GLY A 437 17.98 4.67 4.23
C GLY A 437 18.01 4.78 5.77
N PRO A 438 17.18 5.64 6.39
CA PRO A 438 17.19 5.78 7.84
C PRO A 438 16.77 4.51 8.58
N ASP A 439 15.79 3.75 8.07
CA ASP A 439 15.37 2.47 8.66
C ASP A 439 16.47 1.41 8.60
N THR A 440 16.99 1.15 7.41
CA THR A 440 18.07 0.17 7.20
C THR A 440 19.33 0.51 8.00
N THR A 441 19.66 1.80 8.11
CA THR A 441 20.78 2.26 8.96
C THR A 441 20.49 2.03 10.43
N SER A 442 19.24 2.22 10.86
CA SER A 442 18.82 1.98 12.24
C SER A 442 18.86 0.49 12.58
N HIS A 443 18.43 -0.39 11.69
CA HIS A 443 18.59 -1.83 11.85
C HIS A 443 20.06 -2.25 12.03
N LEU A 444 21.00 -1.58 11.35
CA LEU A 444 22.43 -1.88 11.49
C LEU A 444 23.08 -1.25 12.72
N PHE A 445 22.70 -0.05 13.14
CA PHE A 445 23.49 0.76 14.08
C PHE A 445 22.73 1.34 15.28
N MET A 446 21.40 1.20 15.35
CA MET A 446 20.62 1.80 16.45
C MET A 446 20.97 1.23 17.81
N ARG A 447 21.40 -0.04 17.90
CA ARG A 447 21.88 -0.64 19.15
C ARG A 447 23.06 0.13 19.77
N ASP A 448 23.91 0.72 18.93
CA ASP A 448 25.12 1.42 19.37
C ASP A 448 24.88 2.89 19.68
N ARG A 449 23.71 3.44 19.36
CA ARG A 449 23.37 4.83 19.64
C ARG A 449 23.30 5.10 21.16
N PRO A 450 23.78 6.23 21.68
CA PRO A 450 23.59 6.57 23.10
C PRO A 450 22.10 6.69 23.49
N PRO A 451 21.70 6.32 24.71
CA PRO A 451 22.54 5.85 25.84
C PRO A 451 23.08 4.41 25.67
N LEU A 452 24.15 4.04 26.40
CA LEU A 452 24.70 2.68 26.36
C LEU A 452 23.68 1.67 26.92
N LEU A 453 23.33 0.64 26.14
CA LEU A 453 22.45 -0.44 26.58
C LEU A 453 23.23 -1.55 27.32
N PRO A 454 22.61 -2.28 28.26
CA PRO A 454 23.20 -3.48 28.84
C PRO A 454 23.63 -4.49 27.77
N GLY A 455 24.85 -5.02 27.88
CA GLY A 455 25.38 -6.00 26.93
C GLY A 455 25.98 -5.41 25.64
N VAL A 456 25.86 -4.11 25.40
CA VAL A 456 26.55 -3.42 24.29
C VAL A 456 27.94 -3.00 24.73
N ALA A 457 28.97 -3.32 23.93
CA ALA A 457 30.33 -2.94 24.26
C ALA A 457 30.52 -1.43 24.09
N ARG A 458 31.14 -0.76 25.06
CA ARG A 458 31.40 0.69 25.00
C ARG A 458 32.20 1.08 23.74
N ARG A 459 33.12 0.23 23.28
CA ARG A 459 33.87 0.43 22.02
C ARG A 459 32.94 0.52 20.80
N GLU A 460 31.91 -0.32 20.72
CA GLU A 460 30.96 -0.28 19.60
C GLU A 460 30.15 1.03 19.62
N MET A 461 29.67 1.44 20.79
CA MET A 461 28.98 2.73 20.96
C MET A 461 29.87 3.91 20.56
N GLU A 462 31.13 3.92 21.00
CA GLU A 462 32.09 4.97 20.65
C GLU A 462 32.40 5.01 19.16
N ARG A 463 32.41 3.85 18.48
CA ARG A 463 32.77 3.72 17.07
C ARG A 463 31.61 3.97 16.12
N PHE A 464 30.40 3.51 16.45
CA PHE A 464 29.25 3.47 15.54
C PHE A 464 28.05 4.28 16.01
N GLY A 465 28.01 4.70 17.28
CA GLY A 465 26.83 5.34 17.89
C GLY A 465 26.40 6.66 17.25
N GLY A 466 27.25 7.29 16.43
CA GLY A 466 26.93 8.50 15.68
C GLY A 466 26.37 8.26 14.26
N ILE A 467 26.41 7.04 13.73
CA ILE A 467 26.07 6.75 12.32
C ILE A 467 24.61 7.07 12.03
N VAL A 468 23.68 6.69 12.91
CA VAL A 468 22.23 6.95 12.72
C VAL A 468 21.96 8.45 12.63
N ASP A 469 22.48 9.24 13.58
CA ASP A 469 22.33 10.70 13.57
C ASP A 469 22.92 11.32 12.29
N ARG A 470 24.10 10.86 11.84
CA ARG A 470 24.73 11.31 10.58
C ARG A 470 23.89 10.95 9.35
N TYR A 471 23.24 9.81 9.36
CA TYR A 471 22.36 9.42 8.28
C TYR A 471 21.12 10.31 8.21
N TYR A 472 20.54 10.67 9.36
CA TYR A 472 19.45 11.65 9.43
C TYR A 472 19.87 13.01 8.86
N GLU A 473 21.09 13.49 9.17
CA GLU A 473 21.66 14.69 8.54
C GLU A 473 21.79 14.56 7.01
N ARG A 474 22.24 13.41 6.51
CA ARG A 474 22.31 13.17 5.06
C ARG A 474 20.92 13.23 4.42
N GLN A 475 19.92 12.62 5.06
CA GLN A 475 18.55 12.66 4.58
C GLN A 475 17.99 14.09 4.57
N ASP A 476 18.32 14.91 5.57
CA ASP A 476 17.97 16.34 5.59
C ASP A 476 18.64 17.11 4.44
N ARG A 477 19.89 16.76 4.08
CA ARG A 477 20.56 17.34 2.92
C ARG A 477 19.86 16.98 1.61
N TYR A 478 19.48 15.71 1.43
CA TYR A 478 18.69 15.29 0.27
C TYR A 478 17.36 16.04 0.17
N LEU A 479 16.69 16.26 1.31
CA LEU A 479 15.50 17.09 1.38
C LEU A 479 15.81 18.52 0.89
N GLY A 480 16.87 19.17 1.38
CA GLY A 480 17.26 20.51 0.94
C GLY A 480 17.48 20.63 -0.58
N GLU A 481 18.19 19.68 -1.18
CA GLU A 481 18.47 19.67 -2.62
C GLU A 481 17.21 19.45 -3.48
N VAL A 482 16.22 18.72 -2.95
CA VAL A 482 14.89 18.57 -3.58
C VAL A 482 14.07 19.85 -3.43
N LEU A 483 14.03 20.45 -2.22
CA LEU A 483 13.30 21.68 -1.95
C LEU A 483 13.77 22.84 -2.83
N GLU A 484 15.08 22.96 -3.03
CA GLU A 484 15.67 23.99 -3.90
C GLU A 484 15.15 23.89 -5.34
N ARG A 485 14.99 22.68 -5.87
CA ARG A 485 14.51 22.43 -7.25
C ARG A 485 12.99 22.56 -7.39
N LEU A 486 12.24 22.23 -6.35
CA LEU A 486 10.79 22.41 -6.33
C LEU A 486 10.41 23.89 -6.28
N GLY A 487 11.16 24.70 -5.54
CA GLY A 487 10.86 26.11 -5.32
C GLY A 487 9.78 26.35 -4.26
N PRO A 488 9.48 27.62 -3.95
CA PRO A 488 8.63 28.01 -2.82
C PRO A 488 7.12 27.76 -3.04
N GLU A 489 6.69 27.62 -4.29
CA GLU A 489 5.27 27.41 -4.64
C GLU A 489 4.82 25.94 -4.49
N ALA A 490 5.77 25.02 -4.27
CA ALA A 490 5.47 23.62 -4.07
C ALA A 490 4.90 23.36 -2.68
N THR A 491 3.82 22.57 -2.61
CA THR A 491 3.38 21.96 -1.36
C THR A 491 4.15 20.66 -1.15
N VAL A 492 4.94 20.61 -0.09
CA VAL A 492 5.76 19.46 0.29
C VAL A 492 5.13 18.76 1.47
N ILE A 493 4.97 17.44 1.34
CA ILE A 493 4.48 16.53 2.36
C ILE A 493 5.60 15.54 2.62
N LEU A 494 6.29 15.65 3.75
CA LEU A 494 7.24 14.66 4.22
C LEU A 494 6.53 13.70 5.17
N VAL A 495 6.61 12.41 4.87
CA VAL A 495 6.02 11.35 5.67
C VAL A 495 7.08 10.32 6.06
N SER A 496 6.99 9.86 7.29
CA SER A 496 7.63 8.65 7.78
C SER A 496 6.56 7.75 8.35
N ASP A 497 6.49 6.55 7.81
CA ASP A 497 5.47 5.54 8.07
C ASP A 497 5.49 5.01 9.50
N HIS A 498 6.68 4.89 10.09
CA HIS A 498 6.91 4.57 11.49
C HIS A 498 8.17 5.28 12.00
N GLY A 499 8.59 4.97 13.23
CA GLY A 499 9.86 5.44 13.79
C GLY A 499 10.65 4.27 14.37
N PHE A 500 11.72 4.60 15.09
CA PHE A 500 12.65 3.61 15.64
C PHE A 500 12.99 3.98 17.09
N LYS A 501 12.90 3.00 17.99
CA LYS A 501 13.29 3.16 19.40
C LYS A 501 14.74 3.57 19.46
N SER A 502 15.01 4.73 20.05
CA SER A 502 16.31 5.40 19.95
C SER A 502 16.89 5.82 21.29
N GLY A 503 16.14 5.67 22.38
CA GLY A 503 16.52 6.07 23.73
C GLY A 503 16.69 4.89 24.68
N ALA A 504 16.28 5.07 25.93
CA ALA A 504 16.26 4.01 26.95
C ALA A 504 15.10 3.02 26.77
N ASP A 505 14.18 3.30 25.84
CA ASP A 505 13.03 2.48 25.47
C ASP A 505 13.39 1.35 24.50
N ARG A 506 14.63 1.33 23.96
CA ARG A 506 15.13 0.26 23.12
C ARG A 506 15.08 -1.09 23.86
N PRO A 507 14.79 -2.20 23.17
CA PRO A 507 14.83 -3.53 23.76
C PRO A 507 16.18 -3.76 24.47
N PRO A 508 16.19 -4.16 25.76
CA PRO A 508 17.43 -4.38 26.51
C PRO A 508 18.19 -5.63 26.02
N HIS A 509 17.48 -6.52 25.33
CA HIS A 509 17.97 -7.73 24.71
C HIS A 509 17.39 -7.82 23.29
N GLY A 510 18.06 -8.57 22.43
CA GLY A 510 17.67 -8.75 21.02
C GLY A 510 18.55 -7.95 20.06
N ASP A 511 18.38 -8.26 18.78
CA ASP A 511 19.19 -7.71 17.71
C ASP A 511 18.32 -6.93 16.73
N PRO A 512 18.57 -5.62 16.54
CA PRO A 512 17.77 -4.84 15.60
C PRO A 512 17.99 -5.28 14.16
N ARG A 513 19.05 -6.04 13.84
CA ARG A 513 19.32 -6.46 12.47
C ARG A 513 18.20 -7.35 11.96
N ILE A 514 17.82 -7.07 10.73
CA ILE A 514 16.78 -7.84 10.04
C ILE A 514 17.25 -9.30 9.96
N GLY A 515 16.36 -10.22 10.35
CA GLY A 515 16.58 -11.66 10.26
C GLY A 515 17.10 -12.33 11.52
N LYS A 516 17.20 -11.54 12.59
CA LYS A 516 17.45 -12.06 13.94
C LYS A 516 16.17 -12.26 14.75
N GLY A 517 15.00 -12.03 14.16
CA GLY A 517 13.68 -12.29 14.76
C GLY A 517 13.13 -11.15 15.61
N ASP A 518 13.97 -10.24 16.10
CA ASP A 518 13.56 -9.19 17.05
C ASP A 518 13.37 -7.81 16.40
N ALA A 519 13.66 -7.66 15.10
CA ALA A 519 13.72 -6.36 14.41
C ALA A 519 12.44 -5.51 14.59
N ALA A 520 11.26 -6.14 14.54
CA ALA A 520 9.98 -5.45 14.75
C ALA A 520 9.81 -4.86 16.17
N GLU A 521 10.49 -5.41 17.18
CA GLU A 521 10.43 -4.88 18.55
C GLU A 521 11.15 -3.55 18.70
N TRP A 522 12.03 -3.20 17.75
CA TRP A 522 12.80 -1.97 17.75
C TRP A 522 12.09 -0.80 17.08
N HIS A 523 11.01 -1.04 16.34
CA HIS A 523 10.21 0.00 15.73
C HIS A 523 9.31 0.70 16.75
N THR A 524 8.96 1.96 16.49
CA THR A 524 7.84 2.64 17.15
C THR A 524 6.65 2.69 16.21
N PRO A 525 5.41 2.55 16.72
CA PRO A 525 4.20 2.59 15.88
C PRO A 525 3.82 4.01 15.42
N VAL A 526 4.75 4.95 15.53
CA VAL A 526 4.57 6.37 15.24
C VAL A 526 5.79 6.86 14.47
N GLY A 527 5.52 7.40 13.28
CA GLY A 527 6.48 8.15 12.49
C GLY A 527 6.15 9.65 12.47
N VAL A 528 6.49 10.30 11.36
CA VAL A 528 6.57 11.76 11.24
C VAL A 528 5.72 12.23 10.08
N LEU A 529 4.96 13.31 10.28
CA LEU A 529 4.35 14.07 9.20
C LEU A 529 4.79 15.54 9.30
N VAL A 530 5.25 16.09 8.18
CA VAL A 530 5.47 17.52 8.00
C VAL A 530 4.87 17.95 6.66
N MET A 531 4.03 18.98 6.66
CA MET A 531 3.45 19.58 5.46
C MET A 531 3.84 21.05 5.40
N ALA A 532 4.27 21.56 4.25
CA ALA A 532 4.52 22.99 4.09
C ALA A 532 4.28 23.41 2.64
N GLY A 533 3.70 24.58 2.42
CA GLY A 533 3.41 25.10 1.09
C GLY A 533 2.46 26.30 1.16
N PRO A 534 2.07 26.87 0.02
CA PRO A 534 1.23 28.07 -0.03
C PRO A 534 -0.13 27.92 0.67
N ASP A 535 -0.68 26.71 0.65
CA ASP A 535 -2.00 26.40 1.22
C ASP A 535 -1.92 25.78 2.63
N VAL A 536 -0.73 25.76 3.25
CA VAL A 536 -0.50 25.20 4.59
C VAL A 536 -0.07 26.31 5.54
N PRO A 537 -0.86 26.62 6.60
CA PRO A 537 -0.48 27.65 7.56
C PRO A 537 0.78 27.26 8.36
N ALA A 538 1.58 28.26 8.72
CA ALA A 538 2.78 28.06 9.52
C ALA A 538 2.47 27.78 11.00
N GLY A 539 3.26 26.92 11.63
CA GLY A 539 3.20 26.64 13.06
C GLY A 539 2.01 25.77 13.49
N VAL A 540 1.40 25.04 12.56
CA VAL A 540 0.27 24.15 12.86
C VAL A 540 0.78 22.84 13.47
N ASP A 541 0.29 22.49 14.65
CA ASP A 541 0.51 21.17 15.26
C ASP A 541 -0.81 20.40 15.26
N LEU A 542 -0.87 19.34 14.46
CA LEU A 542 -2.06 18.50 14.33
C LEU A 542 -2.18 17.50 15.50
N GLY A 543 -1.12 17.33 16.30
CA GLY A 543 -1.01 16.28 17.32
C GLY A 543 -0.75 14.91 16.70
N ALA A 544 -1.74 14.36 15.98
CA ALA A 544 -1.61 13.09 15.28
C ALA A 544 -2.40 13.03 13.97
N ALA A 545 -1.86 12.23 13.04
CA ALA A 545 -2.48 11.81 11.79
C ALA A 545 -2.25 10.30 11.62
N SER A 546 -2.90 9.68 10.63
CA SER A 546 -2.68 8.29 10.22
C SER A 546 -1.93 8.23 8.89
N VAL A 547 -1.11 7.19 8.69
CA VAL A 547 -0.54 6.88 7.35
C VAL A 547 -1.61 6.78 6.26
N LEU A 548 -2.84 6.41 6.63
CA LEU A 548 -3.99 6.32 5.73
C LEU A 548 -4.50 7.69 5.27
N ASP A 549 -4.23 8.77 6.01
CA ASP A 549 -4.76 10.11 5.75
C ASP A 549 -4.01 10.83 4.63
N VAL A 550 -2.84 10.30 4.20
CA VAL A 550 -1.96 10.94 3.21
C VAL A 550 -2.61 11.02 1.83
N ALA A 551 -3.08 9.89 1.29
CA ALA A 551 -3.75 9.85 -0.01
C ALA A 551 -4.99 10.75 -0.12
N PRO A 552 -5.99 10.68 0.80
CA PRO A 552 -7.14 11.57 0.73
C PRO A 552 -6.76 13.05 0.90
N THR A 553 -5.70 13.37 1.66
CA THR A 553 -5.18 14.74 1.75
C THR A 553 -4.61 15.25 0.43
N ILE A 554 -3.86 14.41 -0.29
CA ILE A 554 -3.33 14.75 -1.62
C ILE A 554 -4.47 14.95 -2.62
N LEU A 555 -5.49 14.08 -2.63
CA LEU A 555 -6.67 14.28 -3.47
C LEU A 555 -7.35 15.63 -3.20
N ALA A 556 -7.51 15.99 -1.93
CA ALA A 556 -8.09 17.27 -1.53
C ALA A 556 -7.25 18.47 -1.99
N LEU A 557 -5.91 18.39 -1.93
CA LEU A 557 -5.01 19.43 -2.44
C LEU A 557 -5.15 19.66 -3.96
N TYR A 558 -5.48 18.60 -4.71
CA TYR A 558 -5.81 18.67 -6.13
C TYR A 558 -7.27 19.05 -6.40
N GLY A 559 -8.09 19.32 -5.38
CA GLY A 559 -9.52 19.59 -5.53
C GLY A 559 -10.33 18.41 -6.08
N LEU A 560 -9.79 17.20 -5.97
CA LEU A 560 -10.45 15.97 -6.38
C LEU A 560 -11.29 15.40 -5.24
N PRO A 561 -12.41 14.71 -5.53
CA PRO A 561 -13.24 14.13 -4.49
C PRO A 561 -12.49 13.04 -3.73
N VAL A 562 -12.77 12.91 -2.44
CA VAL A 562 -12.29 11.80 -1.61
C VAL A 562 -13.31 10.67 -1.64
N ALA A 563 -12.86 9.43 -1.79
CA ALA A 563 -13.78 8.29 -1.81
C ALA A 563 -14.19 7.87 -0.40
N ARG A 564 -15.47 7.55 -0.21
CA ARG A 564 -16.03 7.13 1.09
C ARG A 564 -15.53 5.76 1.54
N ASP A 565 -15.08 4.95 0.59
CA ASP A 565 -14.42 3.68 0.86
C ASP A 565 -12.91 3.83 1.14
N MET A 566 -12.35 5.04 1.27
CA MET A 566 -11.03 5.21 1.89
C MET A 566 -11.11 5.06 3.41
N ASP A 567 -10.13 4.36 4.01
CA ASP A 567 -10.00 4.27 5.47
C ASP A 567 -9.52 5.58 6.08
N GLY A 568 -8.63 6.28 5.35
CA GLY A 568 -8.10 7.58 5.76
C GLY A 568 -9.07 8.73 5.52
N GLN A 569 -8.74 9.88 6.09
CA GLN A 569 -9.50 11.13 5.94
C GLN A 569 -8.56 12.26 5.51
N PRO A 570 -9.05 13.25 4.74
CA PRO A 570 -8.23 14.40 4.38
C PRO A 570 -7.91 15.23 5.63
N LEU A 571 -6.63 15.59 5.81
CA LEU A 571 -6.12 16.42 6.90
C LEU A 571 -6.47 17.90 6.68
N THR A 572 -7.77 18.22 6.66
CA THR A 572 -8.26 19.59 6.43
C THR A 572 -7.74 20.58 7.47
N GLN A 573 -7.40 20.11 8.67
CA GLN A 573 -6.85 20.94 9.74
C GLN A 573 -5.44 21.43 9.43
N ALA A 574 -4.74 20.78 8.48
CA ALA A 574 -3.44 21.22 7.98
C ALA A 574 -3.55 22.30 6.88
N LEU A 575 -4.75 22.55 6.35
CA LEU A 575 -4.95 23.40 5.18
C LEU A 575 -5.53 24.76 5.56
N ALA A 576 -5.16 25.79 4.82
CA ALA A 576 -5.62 27.15 5.04
C ALA A 576 -7.15 27.24 4.86
N PRO A 577 -7.88 27.93 5.76
CA PRO A 577 -9.32 28.09 5.62
C PRO A 577 -9.76 28.71 4.29
N ALA A 578 -8.97 29.64 3.74
CA ALA A 578 -9.22 30.25 2.43
C ALA A 578 -9.11 29.23 1.28
N PHE A 579 -8.16 28.31 1.35
CA PHE A 579 -8.02 27.22 0.38
C PHE A 579 -9.25 26.30 0.44
N LEU A 580 -9.65 25.87 1.64
CA LEU A 580 -10.81 24.99 1.83
C LEU A 580 -12.13 25.66 1.43
N ALA A 581 -12.25 26.99 1.57
CA ALA A 581 -13.41 27.73 1.09
C ALA A 581 -13.48 27.78 -0.44
N ALA A 582 -12.34 27.90 -1.12
CA ALA A 582 -12.26 27.89 -2.59
C ALA A 582 -12.38 26.46 -3.18
N HIS A 583 -11.86 25.47 -2.48
CA HIS A 583 -11.78 24.07 -2.90
C HIS A 583 -12.33 23.16 -1.77
N PRO A 584 -13.65 23.18 -1.52
CA PRO A 584 -14.23 22.36 -0.48
C PRO A 584 -14.01 20.87 -0.78
N VAL A 585 -13.75 20.07 0.26
CA VAL A 585 -13.64 18.62 0.12
C VAL A 585 -14.97 18.06 -0.38
N THR A 586 -14.92 17.44 -1.55
CA THR A 586 -16.06 16.72 -2.14
C THR A 586 -15.89 15.22 -1.95
N TRP A 587 -16.99 14.47 -2.05
CA TRP A 587 -17.01 13.04 -1.77
C TRP A 587 -17.64 12.26 -2.92
N ILE A 588 -17.10 11.09 -3.21
CA ILE A 588 -17.70 10.06 -4.07
C ILE A 588 -17.76 8.74 -3.30
N ASP A 589 -18.59 7.79 -3.73
CA ASP A 589 -18.73 6.53 -2.99
C ASP A 589 -17.47 5.67 -3.11
N THR A 590 -16.96 5.50 -4.32
CA THR A 590 -15.71 4.76 -4.61
C THR A 590 -15.08 5.30 -5.90
N TYR A 591 -13.74 5.20 -6.01
CA TYR A 591 -13.03 5.34 -7.29
C TYR A 591 -13.08 4.05 -8.14
N GLY A 592 -13.76 3.01 -7.64
CA GLY A 592 -13.86 1.68 -8.25
C GLY A 592 -12.58 0.87 -8.12
N GLY A 593 -12.61 -0.35 -8.66
CA GLY A 593 -11.41 -1.17 -8.86
C GLY A 593 -11.16 -2.30 -7.86
N VAL A 594 -12.15 -2.72 -7.07
CA VAL A 594 -12.01 -3.94 -6.23
C VAL A 594 -11.83 -5.15 -7.16
N ARG A 595 -10.57 -5.61 -7.28
CA ARG A 595 -10.25 -6.92 -7.86
C ARG A 595 -10.86 -8.04 -7.00
N PRO A 596 -11.17 -9.22 -7.59
CA PRO A 596 -11.84 -10.31 -6.88
C PRO A 596 -11.11 -10.73 -5.59
N PRO A 597 -11.81 -11.38 -4.65
CA PRO A 597 -11.33 -11.65 -3.30
C PRO A 597 -9.96 -12.36 -3.23
N PRO A 598 -9.25 -12.26 -2.09
CA PRO A 598 -7.85 -12.72 -1.93
C PRO A 598 -7.55 -14.15 -2.41
N ASP A 599 -8.52 -15.06 -2.32
CA ASP A 599 -8.36 -16.46 -2.75
C ASP A 599 -8.41 -16.63 -4.28
N GLU A 600 -8.97 -15.66 -5.01
CA GLU A 600 -8.93 -15.56 -6.47
C GLU A 600 -7.81 -14.62 -6.97
N ALA A 601 -7.30 -13.72 -6.11
CA ALA A 601 -6.25 -12.76 -6.43
C ALA A 601 -4.81 -13.29 -6.34
N ALA A 602 -4.61 -14.51 -5.83
CA ALA A 602 -3.30 -15.15 -5.87
C ALA A 602 -2.86 -15.29 -7.35
N PRO A 603 -1.63 -14.85 -7.71
CA PRO A 603 -1.13 -14.95 -9.07
C PRO A 603 -1.37 -16.34 -9.65
N SER A 604 -2.07 -16.42 -10.79
CA SER A 604 -2.15 -17.64 -11.60
C SER A 604 -1.34 -17.42 -12.87
N GLY A 605 -0.46 -18.37 -13.20
CA GLY A 605 0.38 -18.29 -14.40
C GLY A 605 1.56 -17.30 -14.32
N LEU A 606 1.96 -16.87 -13.11
CA LEU A 606 3.20 -16.13 -12.88
C LEU A 606 4.26 -17.08 -12.33
N ALA A 607 5.19 -17.52 -13.18
CA ALA A 607 6.38 -18.26 -12.74
C ALA A 607 7.42 -17.28 -12.17
N PRO A 608 8.17 -17.64 -11.11
CA PRO A 608 9.25 -16.81 -10.58
C PRO A 608 10.32 -16.57 -11.66
N SER A 609 10.72 -15.32 -11.85
CA SER A 609 11.94 -15.02 -12.61
C SER A 609 13.19 -15.35 -11.78
N ALA A 610 14.37 -15.38 -12.42
CA ALA A 610 15.64 -15.53 -11.71
C ALA A 610 15.84 -14.39 -10.68
N ASP A 611 15.41 -13.17 -11.03
CA ASP A 611 15.44 -12.01 -10.13
C ASP A 611 14.48 -12.18 -8.94
N ASP A 612 13.30 -12.77 -9.16
CA ASP A 612 12.36 -13.05 -8.07
C ASP A 612 12.90 -14.10 -7.11
N ALA A 613 13.59 -15.13 -7.63
CA ALA A 613 14.23 -16.16 -6.81
C ALA A 613 15.36 -15.60 -5.94
N ALA A 614 16.24 -14.76 -6.52
CA ALA A 614 17.32 -14.11 -5.79
C ALA A 614 16.79 -13.15 -4.71
N LEU A 615 15.74 -12.37 -5.02
CA LEU A 615 15.11 -11.47 -4.06
C LEU A 615 14.47 -12.25 -2.90
N VAL A 616 13.81 -13.36 -3.19
CA VAL A 616 13.25 -14.26 -2.17
C VAL A 616 14.33 -14.87 -1.28
N GLU A 617 15.39 -15.43 -1.84
CA GLU A 617 16.49 -16.02 -1.08
C GLU A 617 17.13 -15.00 -0.14
N LYS A 618 17.33 -13.78 -0.63
CA LYS A 618 17.81 -12.67 0.15
C LYS A 618 16.86 -12.28 1.29
N LEU A 619 15.56 -12.12 1.01
CA LEU A 619 14.58 -11.82 2.05
C LEU A 619 14.59 -12.89 3.14
N ARG A 620 14.87 -14.15 2.78
CA ARG A 620 15.04 -15.26 3.71
C ARG A 620 16.34 -15.16 4.52
N ASN A 621 17.47 -14.81 3.89
CA ASN A 621 18.75 -14.59 4.57
C ASN A 621 18.71 -13.39 5.53
N LEU A 622 18.00 -12.34 5.14
CA LEU A 622 17.65 -11.20 5.98
C LEU A 622 16.52 -11.53 6.96
N GLY A 623 16.00 -12.76 6.98
CA GLY A 623 14.86 -13.20 7.80
C GLY A 623 13.66 -12.25 7.85
N TYR A 624 13.42 -11.52 6.75
CA TYR A 624 12.13 -10.90 6.47
C TYR A 624 11.06 -11.97 6.18
N ILE A 625 11.47 -13.15 5.69
CA ILE A 625 10.59 -14.28 5.36
C ILE A 625 11.17 -15.62 5.86
N GLY A 626 10.30 -16.55 6.28
CA GLY A 626 10.63 -17.91 6.75
C GLY A 626 10.29 -19.01 5.74
N GLU A 627 9.80 -20.18 6.19
CA GLU A 627 9.09 -21.16 5.34
C GLU A 627 7.60 -20.76 5.27
N GLU A 628 7.16 -20.24 4.12
CA GLU A 628 6.36 -19.00 4.19
C GLU A 628 4.86 -19.01 3.88
N ARG A 629 4.15 -20.14 3.97
CA ARG A 629 2.68 -20.06 4.21
C ARG A 629 2.36 -19.43 5.57
N MET A 630 3.26 -19.55 6.53
CA MET A 630 2.98 -19.22 7.92
C MET A 630 2.95 -17.71 8.20
N THR A 631 3.89 -16.93 7.65
CA THR A 631 4.02 -15.49 7.94
C THR A 631 2.91 -14.66 7.30
N ALA A 632 2.58 -14.91 6.03
CA ALA A 632 1.50 -14.21 5.35
C ALA A 632 0.14 -14.51 6.00
N HIS A 633 -0.12 -15.77 6.40
CA HIS A 633 -1.32 -16.13 7.15
C HIS A 633 -1.33 -15.48 8.54
N ASN A 634 -0.19 -15.42 9.23
CA ASN A 634 -0.07 -14.69 10.49
C ASN A 634 -0.36 -13.19 10.31
N ASN A 635 0.20 -12.54 9.29
CA ASN A 635 -0.02 -11.13 9.01
C ASN A 635 -1.49 -10.85 8.68
N ARG A 636 -2.13 -11.69 7.86
CA ARG A 636 -3.58 -11.63 7.62
C ARG A 636 -4.38 -11.76 8.91
N GLY A 637 -3.97 -12.67 9.80
CA GLY A 637 -4.60 -12.82 11.10
C GLY A 637 -4.45 -11.57 11.99
N VAL A 638 -3.27 -10.93 11.99
CA VAL A 638 -3.04 -9.66 12.69
C VAL A 638 -3.93 -8.57 12.13
N ILE A 639 -3.99 -8.42 10.80
CA ILE A 639 -4.84 -7.45 10.11
C ILE A 639 -6.32 -7.66 10.46
N ALA A 640 -6.82 -8.89 10.35
CA ALA A 640 -8.21 -9.23 10.67
C ALA A 640 -8.54 -8.91 12.13
N LEU A 641 -7.62 -9.21 13.05
CA LEU A 641 -7.81 -8.95 14.48
C LEU A 641 -7.86 -7.45 14.80
N ASP A 642 -7.02 -6.64 14.15
CA ASP A 642 -7.02 -5.17 14.26
C ASP A 642 -8.28 -4.54 13.68
N GLU A 643 -8.89 -5.18 12.69
CA GLU A 643 -10.19 -4.82 12.11
C GLU A 643 -11.38 -5.34 12.94
N GLY A 644 -11.12 -6.13 13.97
CA GLY A 644 -12.13 -6.69 14.86
C GLY A 644 -12.76 -8.01 14.40
N ASP A 645 -12.30 -8.57 13.27
CA ASP A 645 -12.67 -9.89 12.79
C ASP A 645 -11.86 -10.98 13.51
N ALA A 646 -12.33 -11.34 14.71
CA ALA A 646 -11.69 -12.37 15.52
C ALA A 646 -11.76 -13.77 14.88
N ASP A 647 -12.83 -14.07 14.13
CA ASP A 647 -13.02 -15.39 13.52
C ASP A 647 -12.09 -15.58 12.30
N GLY A 648 -12.03 -14.59 11.40
CA GLY A 648 -11.07 -14.59 10.30
C GLY A 648 -9.62 -14.54 10.78
N ALA A 649 -9.36 -13.86 11.91
CA ALA A 649 -8.05 -13.88 12.55
C ALA A 649 -7.67 -15.28 13.02
N ILE A 650 -8.54 -15.96 13.78
CA ILE A 650 -8.31 -17.34 14.25
C ILE A 650 -8.06 -18.28 13.08
N ALA A 651 -8.91 -18.23 12.05
CA ALA A 651 -8.77 -19.09 10.88
C ALA A 651 -7.44 -18.87 10.15
N SER A 652 -6.98 -17.62 10.07
CA SER A 652 -5.68 -17.28 9.47
C SER A 652 -4.52 -17.76 10.34
N PHE A 653 -4.57 -17.56 11.65
CA PHE A 653 -3.53 -18.05 12.54
C PHE A 653 -3.46 -19.59 12.62
N GLU A 654 -4.59 -20.30 12.56
CA GLU A 654 -4.61 -21.76 12.51
C GLU A 654 -3.96 -22.29 11.22
N LYS A 655 -4.23 -21.64 10.08
CA LYS A 655 -3.51 -21.93 8.82
C LYS A 655 -2.01 -21.65 8.95
N ALA A 656 -1.64 -20.58 9.66
CA ALA A 656 -0.23 -20.28 9.92
C ALA A 656 0.42 -21.36 10.77
N LEU A 657 -0.23 -21.82 11.84
CA LEU A 657 0.29 -22.83 12.75
C LEU A 657 0.39 -24.23 12.11
N ALA A 658 -0.50 -24.55 11.18
CA ALA A 658 -0.47 -25.83 10.46
C ALA A 658 0.72 -25.96 9.48
N GLY A 659 1.41 -24.86 9.17
CA GLY A 659 2.50 -24.83 8.19
C GLY A 659 3.90 -25.18 8.70
N GLY A 660 4.11 -25.41 10.00
CA GLY A 660 5.42 -25.74 10.59
C GLY A 660 5.61 -25.24 12.04
N GLU A 661 6.79 -25.47 12.63
CA GLU A 661 7.07 -25.14 14.05
C GLU A 661 7.80 -23.80 14.27
N ALA A 662 8.43 -23.22 13.23
CA ALA A 662 9.40 -22.12 13.38
C ALA A 662 8.83 -20.79 13.92
N ILE A 663 7.56 -20.45 13.63
CA ILE A 663 6.88 -19.27 14.20
C ILE A 663 5.80 -19.63 15.23
N GLY A 664 5.81 -20.88 15.71
CA GLY A 664 4.83 -21.45 16.64
C GLY A 664 4.52 -20.55 17.84
N PRO A 665 5.53 -20.09 18.61
CA PRO A 665 5.29 -19.28 19.81
C PRO A 665 4.57 -17.96 19.50
N MET A 666 5.03 -17.24 18.47
CA MET A 666 4.42 -15.96 18.05
C MET A 666 2.98 -16.15 17.55
N VAL A 667 2.73 -17.17 16.73
CA VAL A 667 1.38 -17.46 16.22
C VAL A 667 0.45 -17.87 17.37
N ARG A 668 0.94 -18.62 18.35
CA ARG A 668 0.16 -18.99 19.55
C ARG A 668 -0.18 -17.78 20.43
N VAL A 669 0.75 -16.84 20.61
CA VAL A 669 0.47 -15.53 21.25
C VAL A 669 -0.65 -14.80 20.50
N ASN A 670 -0.60 -14.78 19.17
CA ASN A 670 -1.64 -14.14 18.35
C ASN A 670 -2.99 -14.87 18.42
N LEU A 671 -3.00 -16.21 18.42
CA LEU A 671 -4.21 -17.04 18.66
C LEU A 671 -4.81 -16.76 20.04
N ALA A 672 -3.98 -16.72 21.09
CA ALA A 672 -4.43 -16.39 22.44
C ALA A 672 -5.09 -15.00 22.48
N ARG A 673 -4.51 -14.01 21.80
CA ARG A 673 -5.11 -12.68 21.65
C ARG A 673 -6.46 -12.72 20.93
N ALA A 674 -6.57 -13.49 19.85
CA ALA A 674 -7.80 -13.63 19.07
C ALA A 674 -8.92 -14.35 19.85
N TRP A 675 -8.62 -15.46 20.54
CA TRP A 675 -9.58 -16.14 21.42
C TRP A 675 -10.00 -15.27 22.61
N MET A 676 -9.10 -14.46 23.16
CA MET A 676 -9.43 -13.50 24.21
C MET A 676 -10.36 -12.38 23.72
N LYS A 677 -10.24 -11.96 22.46
CA LYS A 677 -11.15 -11.01 21.80
C LYS A 677 -12.54 -11.65 21.58
N LYS A 678 -12.58 -12.92 21.19
CA LYS A 678 -13.81 -13.73 21.03
C LYS A 678 -14.50 -14.05 22.37
N GLY A 679 -13.77 -13.98 23.48
CA GLY A 679 -14.30 -14.19 24.83
C GLY A 679 -14.07 -15.59 25.40
N ASP A 680 -13.45 -16.50 24.65
CA ASP A 680 -13.08 -17.83 25.13
C ASP A 680 -11.77 -17.75 25.91
N LEU A 681 -11.89 -17.54 27.23
CA LEU A 681 -10.75 -17.42 28.13
C LEU A 681 -9.98 -18.73 28.31
N GLY A 682 -10.63 -19.88 28.11
CA GLY A 682 -10.00 -21.20 28.22
C GLY A 682 -8.99 -21.39 27.11
N LYS A 683 -9.43 -21.27 25.86
CA LYS A 683 -8.53 -21.36 24.70
C LYS A 683 -7.45 -20.29 24.71
N ALA A 684 -7.79 -19.06 25.11
CA ALA A 684 -6.81 -17.99 25.24
C ALA A 684 -5.69 -18.35 26.21
N ARG A 685 -6.03 -18.94 27.37
CA ARG A 685 -5.06 -19.44 28.33
C ARG A 685 -4.21 -20.56 27.72
N ASP A 686 -4.85 -21.57 27.14
CA ASP A 686 -4.17 -22.75 26.62
C ASP A 686 -3.10 -22.39 25.57
N TYR A 687 -3.42 -21.49 24.64
CA TYR A 687 -2.46 -21.05 23.63
C TYR A 687 -1.33 -20.21 24.23
N ALA A 688 -1.60 -19.35 25.21
CA ALA A 688 -0.56 -18.56 25.87
C ALA A 688 0.38 -19.44 26.72
N GLU A 689 -0.14 -20.46 27.40
CA GLU A 689 0.68 -21.45 28.13
C GLU A 689 1.51 -22.33 27.19
N GLN A 690 0.98 -22.70 26.02
CA GLN A 690 1.75 -23.37 24.98
C GLN A 690 2.89 -22.48 24.47
N ALA A 691 2.62 -21.21 24.21
CA ALA A 691 3.65 -20.26 23.80
C ALA A 691 4.77 -20.14 24.86
N LEU A 692 4.45 -20.14 26.16
CA LEU A 692 5.46 -20.13 27.23
C LEU A 692 6.22 -21.44 27.39
N ARG A 693 5.62 -22.58 27.04
CA ARG A 693 6.34 -23.86 27.04
C ARG A 693 7.42 -23.91 25.96
N GLU A 694 7.13 -23.31 24.80
CA GLU A 694 8.06 -23.23 23.68
C GLU A 694 9.07 -22.08 23.87
N ASP A 695 8.63 -20.92 24.37
CA ASP A 695 9.46 -19.77 24.73
C ASP A 695 9.17 -19.30 26.17
N PRO A 696 9.90 -19.83 27.18
CA PRO A 696 9.74 -19.45 28.58
C PRO A 696 10.06 -17.98 28.90
N LYS A 697 10.63 -17.23 27.96
CA LYS A 697 10.94 -15.80 28.10
C LYS A 697 9.98 -14.92 27.28
N SER A 698 8.85 -15.46 26.81
CA SER A 698 7.87 -14.66 26.08
C SER A 698 7.11 -13.69 26.99
N LYS A 699 7.56 -12.42 27.00
CA LYS A 699 6.87 -11.32 27.70
C LYS A 699 5.44 -11.11 27.19
N GLN A 700 5.21 -11.33 25.90
CA GLN A 700 3.89 -11.22 25.28
C GLN A 700 2.94 -12.31 25.79
N ALA A 701 3.41 -13.55 25.92
CA ALA A 701 2.60 -14.65 26.45
C ALA A 701 2.29 -14.46 27.95
N GLU A 702 3.27 -14.04 28.77
CA GLU A 702 3.05 -13.66 30.17
C GLU A 702 1.98 -12.55 30.29
N SER A 703 2.07 -11.51 29.46
CA SER A 703 1.07 -10.44 29.45
C SER A 703 -0.33 -10.91 29.02
N LEU A 704 -0.43 -11.87 28.08
CA LEU A 704 -1.72 -12.44 27.70
C LEU A 704 -2.33 -13.28 28.82
N LEU A 705 -1.54 -14.09 29.53
CA LEU A 705 -2.03 -14.82 30.70
C LEU A 705 -2.52 -13.89 31.79
N ALA A 706 -1.81 -12.77 32.01
CA ALA A 706 -2.29 -11.74 32.92
C ALA A 706 -3.65 -11.18 32.49
N ALA A 707 -3.81 -10.82 31.21
CA ALA A 707 -5.07 -10.30 30.70
C ALA A 707 -6.22 -11.31 30.81
N VAL A 708 -5.95 -12.61 30.58
CA VAL A 708 -6.91 -13.70 30.80
C VAL A 708 -7.29 -13.80 32.28
N ALA A 709 -6.31 -13.78 33.19
CA ALA A 709 -6.54 -13.81 34.62
C ALA A 709 -7.35 -12.58 35.11
N MET A 710 -7.06 -11.38 34.59
CA MET A 710 -7.83 -10.16 34.87
C MET A 710 -9.30 -10.29 34.45
N LYS A 711 -9.58 -10.79 33.23
CA LYS A 711 -10.95 -11.05 32.78
C LYS A 711 -11.65 -12.11 33.63
N GLY A 712 -10.91 -13.14 34.06
CA GLY A 712 -11.37 -14.15 35.01
C GLY A 712 -11.48 -13.69 36.47
N LYS A 713 -11.14 -12.42 36.77
CA LYS A 713 -11.08 -11.82 38.12
C LYS A 713 -10.07 -12.47 39.08
N ASP A 714 -9.11 -13.24 38.56
CA ASP A 714 -7.96 -13.73 39.33
C ASP A 714 -6.85 -12.67 39.31
N PHE A 715 -7.01 -11.69 40.19
CA PHE A 715 -6.09 -10.56 40.26
C PHE A 715 -4.70 -10.92 40.79
N ALA A 716 -4.57 -11.98 41.58
CA ALA A 716 -3.29 -12.42 42.12
C ALA A 716 -2.44 -13.08 41.04
N ALA A 717 -3.03 -13.97 40.24
CA ALA A 717 -2.36 -14.55 39.08
C ALA A 717 -1.99 -13.45 38.05
N ALA A 718 -2.90 -12.52 37.79
CA ALA A 718 -2.64 -11.40 36.88
C ALA A 718 -1.41 -10.57 37.29
N GLU A 719 -1.32 -10.18 38.56
CA GLU A 719 -0.17 -9.41 39.08
C GLU A 719 1.15 -10.20 38.96
N SER A 720 1.10 -11.51 39.24
CA SER A 720 2.27 -12.40 39.12
C SER A 720 2.80 -12.45 37.67
N HIS A 721 1.92 -12.70 36.70
CA HIS A 721 2.29 -12.75 35.28
C HIS A 721 2.81 -11.40 34.76
N LEU A 722 2.20 -10.27 35.16
CA LEU A 722 2.69 -8.94 34.77
C LEU A 722 4.08 -8.65 35.33
N ARG A 723 4.35 -9.04 36.59
CA ARG A 723 5.68 -8.88 37.17
C ARG A 723 6.73 -9.74 36.46
N LYS A 724 6.38 -10.95 36.01
CA LYS A 724 7.28 -11.77 35.18
C LYS A 724 7.56 -11.11 33.83
N ALA A 725 6.54 -10.60 33.14
CA ALA A 725 6.72 -9.87 31.89
C ALA A 725 7.65 -8.65 32.06
N ILE A 726 7.48 -7.88 33.14
CA ILE A 726 8.34 -6.72 33.46
C ILE A 726 9.75 -7.16 33.89
N ALA A 727 9.90 -8.31 34.53
CA ALA A 727 11.21 -8.85 34.89
C ALA A 727 12.00 -9.34 33.66
N ILE A 728 11.31 -9.87 32.65
CA ILE A 728 11.89 -10.23 31.35
C ILE A 728 12.30 -8.96 30.60
N ASP A 729 11.41 -7.97 30.54
CA ASP A 729 11.64 -6.70 29.84
C ASP A 729 11.06 -5.51 30.63
N PRO A 730 11.90 -4.77 31.37
CA PRO A 730 11.46 -3.61 32.15
C PRO A 730 10.92 -2.45 31.31
N THR A 731 11.15 -2.44 29.99
CA THR A 731 10.65 -1.41 29.07
C THR A 731 9.36 -1.83 28.37
N PHE A 732 8.78 -2.99 28.72
CA PHE A 732 7.56 -3.49 28.10
C PHE A 732 6.31 -2.72 28.56
N VAL A 733 6.03 -1.62 27.85
CA VAL A 733 4.94 -0.67 28.12
C VAL A 733 3.59 -1.37 28.29
N GLN A 734 3.28 -2.38 27.47
CA GLN A 734 2.03 -3.11 27.54
C GLN A 734 1.80 -3.78 28.92
N ALA A 735 2.84 -4.34 29.54
CA ALA A 735 2.73 -4.94 30.87
C ALA A 735 2.59 -3.88 31.97
N LEU A 736 3.30 -2.76 31.86
CA LEU A 736 3.16 -1.62 32.78
C LEU A 736 1.74 -1.05 32.74
N SER A 737 1.19 -0.81 31.56
CA SER A 737 -0.19 -0.33 31.38
C SER A 737 -1.22 -1.31 31.93
N GLN A 738 -1.03 -2.61 31.74
CA GLN A 738 -1.92 -3.64 32.30
C GLN A 738 -1.82 -3.73 33.83
N LEU A 739 -0.64 -3.56 34.40
CA LEU A 739 -0.45 -3.52 35.85
C LEU A 739 -1.09 -2.26 36.46
N GLY A 740 -0.94 -1.12 35.80
CA GLY A 740 -1.66 0.11 36.14
C GLY A 740 -3.18 -0.09 36.14
N ARG A 741 -3.72 -0.76 35.10
CA ARG A 741 -5.15 -1.10 35.01
C ARG A 741 -5.61 -2.04 36.11
N LEU A 742 -4.81 -3.06 36.42
CA LEU A 742 -5.09 -4.01 37.49
C LEU A 742 -5.19 -3.30 38.84
N TYR A 743 -4.23 -2.43 39.16
CA TYR A 743 -4.26 -1.64 40.38
C TYR A 743 -5.43 -0.64 40.40
N ALA A 744 -5.77 -0.03 39.27
CA ALA A 744 -6.95 0.83 39.16
C ALA A 744 -8.26 0.08 39.48
N GLN A 745 -8.44 -1.14 38.95
CA GLN A 745 -9.59 -2.00 39.25
C GLN A 745 -9.69 -2.37 40.73
N GLN A 746 -8.54 -2.54 41.40
CA GLN A 746 -8.44 -2.76 42.84
C GLN A 746 -8.54 -1.46 43.67
N LYS A 747 -8.78 -0.30 43.03
CA LYS A 747 -8.78 1.04 43.65
C LYS A 747 -7.45 1.43 44.33
N LYS A 748 -6.35 0.79 43.95
CA LYS A 748 -4.98 1.12 44.39
C LYS A 748 -4.42 2.25 43.52
N TYR A 749 -5.00 3.44 43.64
CA TYR A 749 -4.77 4.54 42.69
C TYR A 749 -3.31 5.04 42.64
N ASP A 750 -2.58 5.09 43.76
CA ASP A 750 -1.18 5.52 43.76
C ASP A 750 -0.27 4.52 43.03
N ALA A 751 -0.47 3.22 43.25
CA ALA A 751 0.27 2.18 42.53
C ALA A 751 -0.08 2.20 41.03
N ALA A 752 -1.37 2.38 40.70
CA ALA A 752 -1.81 2.51 39.31
C ALA A 752 -1.14 3.70 38.61
N LEU A 753 -1.12 4.86 39.26
CA LEU A 753 -0.50 6.07 38.73
C LEU A 753 1.01 5.89 38.53
N ALA A 754 1.69 5.22 39.46
CA ALA A 754 3.13 4.94 39.34
C ALA A 754 3.44 4.12 38.08
N GLU A 755 2.67 3.05 37.81
CA GLU A 755 2.90 2.21 36.63
C GLU A 755 2.52 2.92 35.32
N TYR A 756 1.41 3.66 35.28
CA TYR A 756 1.08 4.47 34.11
C TYR A 756 2.11 5.59 33.87
N THR A 757 2.65 6.20 34.93
CA THR A 757 3.71 7.22 34.81
C THR A 757 4.98 6.62 34.19
N ARG A 758 5.34 5.40 34.60
CA ARG A 758 6.46 4.66 33.97
C ARG A 758 6.16 4.34 32.51
N ALA A 759 4.93 3.92 32.19
CA ALA A 759 4.50 3.63 30.82
C ALA A 759 4.62 4.86 29.90
N VAL A 760 4.08 6.02 30.31
CA VAL A 760 4.17 7.27 29.52
C VAL A 760 5.59 7.85 29.47
N ALA A 761 6.44 7.56 30.45
CA ALA A 761 7.85 7.96 30.39
C ALA A 761 8.64 7.17 29.30
N LEU A 762 8.30 5.89 29.11
CA LEU A 762 8.89 5.03 28.08
C LEU A 762 8.28 5.26 26.70
N ALA A 763 6.96 5.49 26.64
CA ALA A 763 6.22 5.81 25.43
C ALA A 763 5.41 7.10 25.62
N PRO A 764 6.00 8.29 25.40
CA PRO A 764 5.33 9.57 25.62
C PRO A 764 4.09 9.83 24.75
N LEU A 765 3.93 9.08 23.65
CA LEU A 765 2.84 9.21 22.69
C LEU A 765 1.79 8.10 22.89
N SER A 766 1.19 8.06 24.07
CA SER A 766 0.30 6.98 24.50
C SER A 766 -1.04 7.55 25.02
N PRO A 767 -2.00 7.86 24.13
CA PRO A 767 -3.22 8.57 24.51
C PRO A 767 -4.10 7.79 25.48
N ALA A 768 -4.09 6.46 25.41
CA ALA A 768 -4.86 5.60 26.31
C ALA A 768 -4.34 5.67 27.76
N GLU A 769 -3.03 5.65 27.94
CA GLU A 769 -2.35 5.76 29.23
C GLU A 769 -2.55 7.15 29.84
N TRP A 770 -2.41 8.22 29.05
CA TRP A 770 -2.72 9.58 29.51
C TRP A 770 -4.18 9.74 29.92
N ASN A 771 -5.12 9.17 29.16
CA ASN A 771 -6.53 9.14 29.55
C ASN A 771 -6.76 8.30 30.82
N ALA A 772 -6.03 7.20 31.01
CA ALA A 772 -6.10 6.41 32.24
C ALA A 772 -5.57 7.19 33.46
N ILE A 773 -4.46 7.93 33.30
CA ILE A 773 -3.97 8.89 34.30
C ILE A 773 -5.06 9.91 34.62
N GLY A 774 -5.68 10.51 33.60
CA GLY A 774 -6.76 11.48 33.79
C GLY A 774 -7.96 10.92 34.58
N ASN A 775 -8.39 9.70 34.24
CA ASN A 775 -9.46 9.01 34.97
C ASN A 775 -9.08 8.77 36.44
N LEU A 776 -7.86 8.31 36.71
CA LEU A 776 -7.37 8.10 38.07
C LEU A 776 -7.32 9.40 38.87
N GLU A 777 -6.85 10.49 38.26
CA GLU A 777 -6.81 11.81 38.89
C GLU A 777 -8.21 12.34 39.21
N ARG A 778 -9.17 12.13 38.30
CA ARG A 778 -10.58 12.47 38.53
C ARG A 778 -11.18 11.65 39.68
N ASP A 779 -10.96 10.33 39.70
CA ASP A 779 -11.47 9.45 40.75
C ASP A 779 -10.85 9.76 42.13
N ARG A 780 -9.68 10.40 42.15
CA ARG A 780 -9.03 10.95 43.35
C ARG A 780 -9.52 12.35 43.75
N GLY A 781 -10.49 12.91 43.03
CA GLY A 781 -11.01 14.26 43.28
C GLY A 781 -10.07 15.39 42.86
N ARG A 782 -9.19 15.17 41.87
CA ARG A 782 -8.23 16.17 41.35
C ARG A 782 -8.56 16.51 39.89
N PRO A 783 -9.67 17.23 39.62
CA PRO A 783 -10.16 17.49 38.25
C PRO A 783 -9.16 18.28 37.39
N ASP A 784 -8.40 19.20 37.97
CA ASP A 784 -7.41 20.00 37.20
C ASP A 784 -6.30 19.12 36.61
N LYS A 785 -5.76 18.20 37.42
CA LYS A 785 -4.77 17.21 36.95
C LYS A 785 -5.37 16.24 35.93
N ALA A 786 -6.64 15.89 36.10
CA ALA A 786 -7.35 15.07 35.12
C ALA A 786 -7.43 15.79 33.76
N MET A 787 -7.79 17.08 33.76
CA MET A 787 -7.83 17.90 32.55
C MET A 787 -6.46 18.03 31.88
N GLU A 788 -5.37 18.20 32.64
CA GLU A 788 -4.00 18.20 32.10
C GLU A 788 -3.69 16.89 31.40
N ALA A 789 -3.95 15.75 32.05
CA ALA A 789 -3.72 14.44 31.46
C ALA A 789 -4.59 14.16 30.23
N TYR A 790 -5.85 14.60 30.21
CA TYR A 790 -6.70 14.49 29.01
C TYR A 790 -6.21 15.39 27.88
N ARG A 791 -5.66 16.57 28.17
CA ARG A 791 -5.03 17.42 27.14
C ARG A 791 -3.78 16.76 26.56
N GLU A 792 -2.96 16.09 27.38
CA GLU A 792 -1.82 15.31 26.88
C GLU A 792 -2.30 14.12 26.02
N ALA A 793 -3.38 13.44 26.41
CA ALA A 793 -3.97 12.41 25.57
C ALA A 793 -4.41 12.97 24.20
N LEU A 794 -5.05 14.14 24.18
CA LEU A 794 -5.46 14.83 22.94
C LEU A 794 -4.28 15.43 22.15
N ARG A 795 -3.15 15.73 22.80
CA ARG A 795 -1.91 16.09 22.11
C ARG A 795 -1.30 14.87 21.42
N CYS A 796 -1.38 13.69 22.05
CA CYS A 796 -0.92 12.43 21.49
C CYS A 796 -1.82 11.94 20.35
N ASP A 797 -3.13 12.09 20.47
CA ASP A 797 -4.12 11.82 19.43
C ASP A 797 -5.30 12.78 19.59
N ALA A 798 -5.36 13.78 18.71
CA ALA A 798 -6.41 14.80 18.73
C ALA A 798 -7.82 14.22 18.50
N GLN A 799 -7.91 12.99 17.98
CA GLN A 799 -9.15 12.25 17.78
C GLN A 799 -9.45 11.27 18.91
N TYR A 800 -8.68 11.25 20.00
CA TYR A 800 -8.90 10.28 21.08
C TYR A 800 -10.22 10.57 21.82
N ILE A 801 -11.29 9.90 21.37
CA ILE A 801 -12.68 10.12 21.78
C ILE A 801 -12.83 10.04 23.30
N GLY A 802 -12.12 9.10 23.95
CA GLY A 802 -12.17 8.92 25.40
C GLY A 802 -11.77 10.20 26.15
N ALA A 803 -10.63 10.78 25.80
CA ALA A 803 -10.15 12.01 26.43
C ALA A 803 -10.99 13.24 26.03
N CYS A 804 -11.43 13.32 24.77
CA CYS A 804 -12.32 14.39 24.31
C CYS A 804 -13.63 14.41 25.09
N ASN A 805 -14.25 13.23 25.27
CA ASN A 805 -15.48 13.09 26.03
C ASN A 805 -15.25 13.40 27.51
N ASN A 806 -14.22 12.81 28.14
CA ASN A 806 -13.94 13.01 29.55
C ASN A 806 -13.58 14.47 29.89
N LEU A 807 -12.78 15.12 29.05
CA LEU A 807 -12.47 16.55 29.20
C LEU A 807 -13.72 17.42 29.02
N GLY A 808 -14.55 17.11 28.01
CA GLY A 808 -15.81 17.81 27.79
C GLY A 808 -16.80 17.69 28.94
N LEU A 809 -16.90 16.50 29.57
CA LEU A 809 -17.73 16.28 30.76
C LEU A 809 -17.25 17.10 31.95
N ILE A 810 -15.95 17.16 32.22
CA ILE A 810 -15.41 18.01 33.30
C ILE A 810 -15.69 19.49 33.00
N LEU A 811 -15.52 19.93 31.75
CA LEU A 811 -15.86 21.31 31.35
C LEU A 811 -17.35 21.62 31.56
N GLN A 812 -18.24 20.67 31.29
CA GLN A 812 -19.69 20.81 31.55
C GLN A 812 -19.99 20.91 33.05
N GLU A 813 -19.38 20.05 33.88
CA GLU A 813 -19.50 20.08 35.33
C GLU A 813 -19.03 21.43 35.89
N GLN A 814 -17.95 21.97 35.35
CA GLN A 814 -17.41 23.30 35.67
C GLN A 814 -18.18 24.47 35.03
N LYS A 815 -19.31 24.21 34.33
CA LYS A 815 -20.12 25.21 33.61
C LYS A 815 -19.39 25.98 32.50
N ARG A 816 -18.26 25.46 32.01
CA ARG A 816 -17.45 26.01 30.90
C ARG A 816 -17.98 25.49 29.56
N LEU A 817 -19.25 25.76 29.28
CA LEU A 817 -20.02 25.14 28.19
C LEU A 817 -19.49 25.52 26.79
N ASP A 818 -18.97 26.74 26.62
CA ASP A 818 -18.45 27.18 25.32
C ASP A 818 -17.11 26.52 24.97
N GLU A 819 -16.26 26.27 25.98
CA GLU A 819 -15.03 25.50 25.79
C GLU A 819 -15.33 24.03 25.45
N ALA A 820 -16.33 23.43 26.12
CA ALA A 820 -16.79 22.08 25.79
C ALA A 820 -17.33 22.02 24.35
N ARG A 821 -18.08 23.03 23.92
CA ARG A 821 -18.59 23.13 22.55
C ARG A 821 -17.45 23.22 21.55
N ALA A 822 -16.49 24.12 21.77
CA ALA A 822 -15.34 24.27 20.89
C ALA A 822 -14.51 22.97 20.78
N LEU A 823 -14.38 22.24 21.89
CA LEU A 823 -13.72 20.94 21.92
C LEU A 823 -14.46 19.90 21.05
N TYR A 824 -15.78 19.75 21.21
CA TYR A 824 -16.56 18.82 20.41
C TYR A 824 -16.65 19.23 18.94
N ASP A 825 -16.83 20.52 18.65
CA ASP A 825 -16.85 21.05 17.29
C ASP A 825 -15.52 20.78 16.58
N LYS A 826 -14.39 20.98 17.27
CA LYS A 826 -13.06 20.62 16.73
C LYS A 826 -12.96 19.13 16.43
N ALA A 827 -13.41 18.26 17.34
CA ALA A 827 -13.36 16.81 17.11
C ALA A 827 -14.32 16.35 15.98
N LEU A 828 -15.51 16.95 15.89
CA LEU A 828 -16.50 16.68 14.84
C LEU A 828 -16.11 17.25 13.47
N ALA A 829 -15.29 18.31 13.42
CA ALA A 829 -14.69 18.76 12.16
C ALA A 829 -13.78 17.69 11.54
N ILE A 830 -13.20 16.81 12.36
CA ILE A 830 -12.38 15.69 11.89
C ILE A 830 -13.24 14.43 11.64
N ARG A 831 -14.21 14.13 12.51
CA ARG A 831 -15.16 13.02 12.31
C ARG A 831 -16.61 13.49 12.38
N PRO A 832 -17.16 13.96 11.25
CA PRO A 832 -18.50 14.55 11.23
C PRO A 832 -19.60 13.61 11.69
N GLU A 833 -19.51 12.30 11.47
CA GLU A 833 -20.57 11.36 11.88
C GLU A 833 -20.18 10.49 13.07
N ASN A 834 -19.24 10.91 13.93
CA ASN A 834 -18.92 10.10 15.10
C ASN A 834 -20.10 10.08 16.10
N PRO A 835 -20.66 8.90 16.42
CA PRO A 835 -21.88 8.82 17.23
C PRO A 835 -21.66 9.35 18.65
N ILE A 836 -20.53 9.02 19.29
CA ILE A 836 -20.22 9.43 20.66
C ILE A 836 -20.11 10.95 20.76
N LEU A 837 -19.34 11.58 19.88
CA LEU A 837 -19.15 13.04 19.88
C LEU A 837 -20.46 13.78 19.53
N ARG A 838 -21.26 13.27 18.58
CA ARG A 838 -22.58 13.82 18.26
C ARG A 838 -23.51 13.75 19.46
N ASN A 839 -23.53 12.62 20.17
CA ASN A 839 -24.31 12.48 21.38
C ASN A 839 -23.84 13.44 22.48
N SER A 840 -22.53 13.55 22.74
CA SER A 840 -21.99 14.46 23.76
C SER A 840 -22.26 15.94 23.44
N LEU A 841 -22.20 16.33 22.16
CA LEU A 841 -22.63 17.66 21.71
C LEU A 841 -24.15 17.85 21.89
N GLY A 842 -24.96 16.83 21.60
CA GLY A 842 -26.39 16.85 21.84
C GLY A 842 -26.72 17.11 23.31
N THR A 843 -26.07 16.38 24.23
CA THR A 843 -26.20 16.61 25.68
C THR A 843 -25.77 18.02 26.08
N LEU A 844 -24.69 18.55 25.51
CA LEU A 844 -24.24 19.91 25.76
C LEU A 844 -25.27 20.96 25.31
N LEU A 845 -25.84 20.80 24.12
CA LEU A 845 -26.87 21.70 23.58
C LEU A 845 -28.14 21.66 24.41
N ASP A 846 -28.53 20.46 24.86
CA ASP A 846 -29.66 20.26 25.76
C ASP A 846 -29.47 21.00 27.08
N LEU A 847 -28.26 20.92 27.67
CA LEU A 847 -27.87 21.69 28.86
C LEU A 847 -27.88 23.21 28.65
N LYS A 848 -27.63 23.67 27.41
CA LYS A 848 -27.76 25.10 27.02
C LYS A 848 -29.21 25.51 26.70
N GLY A 849 -30.15 24.57 26.72
CA GLY A 849 -31.56 24.80 26.39
C GLY A 849 -31.90 24.74 24.90
N ASP A 850 -30.94 24.44 24.03
CA ASP A 850 -31.15 24.29 22.58
C ASP A 850 -31.67 22.88 22.26
N LYS A 851 -32.97 22.67 22.54
CA LYS A 851 -33.66 21.38 22.31
C LYS A 851 -33.67 20.98 20.83
N ALA A 852 -33.75 21.95 19.92
CA ALA A 852 -33.77 21.69 18.48
C ALA A 852 -32.41 21.20 17.97
N GLY A 853 -31.33 21.89 18.37
CA GLY A 853 -29.97 21.47 18.06
C GLY A 853 -29.63 20.12 18.70
N ALA A 854 -30.00 19.91 19.98
CA ALA A 854 -29.81 18.64 20.67
C ALA A 854 -30.48 17.47 19.92
N LEU A 855 -31.74 17.65 19.51
CA LEU A 855 -32.48 16.66 18.74
C LEU A 855 -31.79 16.30 17.42
N GLU A 856 -31.31 17.30 16.66
CA GLU A 856 -30.56 17.06 15.42
C GLU A 856 -29.31 16.20 15.67
N GLN A 857 -28.54 16.53 16.71
CA GLN A 857 -27.31 15.81 17.03
C GLN A 857 -27.58 14.38 17.50
N PHE A 858 -28.58 14.14 18.34
CA PHE A 858 -28.95 12.78 18.76
C PHE A 858 -29.47 11.94 17.59
N GLN A 859 -30.25 12.52 16.67
CA GLN A 859 -30.67 11.81 15.46
C GLN A 859 -29.48 11.42 14.58
N ARG A 860 -28.47 12.28 14.46
CA ARG A 860 -27.22 11.93 13.75
C ARG A 860 -26.45 10.82 14.46
N ALA A 861 -26.35 10.88 15.80
CA ALA A 861 -25.71 9.85 16.58
C ALA A 861 -26.39 8.48 16.39
N VAL A 862 -27.72 8.43 16.42
CA VAL A 862 -28.51 7.22 16.17
C VAL A 862 -28.41 6.73 14.72
N ARG A 863 -28.33 7.63 13.74
CA ARG A 863 -28.09 7.22 12.35
C ARG A 863 -26.70 6.61 12.16
N ALA A 864 -25.70 7.17 12.83
CA ALA A 864 -24.33 6.69 12.77
C ALA A 864 -24.14 5.35 13.49
N ASP A 865 -24.82 5.14 14.62
CA ASP A 865 -24.87 3.85 15.32
C ASP A 865 -26.29 3.55 15.82
N PRO A 866 -27.10 2.84 15.00
CA PRO A 866 -28.47 2.48 15.36
C PRO A 866 -28.58 1.53 16.55
N ALA A 867 -27.51 0.79 16.86
CA ALA A 867 -27.47 -0.23 17.90
C ALA A 867 -26.95 0.30 19.25
N TRP A 868 -26.62 1.59 19.36
CA TRP A 868 -26.11 2.19 20.59
C TRP A 868 -27.25 2.65 21.53
N PRO A 869 -27.47 1.97 22.68
CA PRO A 869 -28.62 2.26 23.54
C PRO A 869 -28.62 3.66 24.14
N VAL A 870 -27.44 4.17 24.51
CA VAL A 870 -27.30 5.49 25.16
C VAL A 870 -27.77 6.62 24.24
N ALA A 871 -27.39 6.60 22.96
CA ALA A 871 -27.86 7.61 22.00
C ALA A 871 -29.36 7.51 21.74
N GLN A 872 -29.91 6.30 21.70
CA GLN A 872 -31.35 6.08 21.56
C GLN A 872 -32.12 6.59 22.77
N GLY A 873 -31.63 6.35 23.99
CA GLY A 873 -32.22 6.88 25.21
C GLY A 873 -32.22 8.40 25.25
N ASN A 874 -31.07 9.04 24.96
CA ASN A 874 -31.00 10.50 24.91
C ASN A 874 -31.92 11.11 23.83
N LEU A 875 -32.03 10.47 22.67
CA LEU A 875 -32.98 10.86 21.63
C LEU A 875 -34.43 10.77 22.13
N ALA A 876 -34.78 9.67 22.79
CA ALA A 876 -36.12 9.46 23.33
C ALA A 876 -36.47 10.49 24.41
N THR A 877 -35.55 10.76 25.33
CA THR A 877 -35.71 11.75 26.39
C THR A 877 -35.90 13.16 25.82
N VAL A 878 -35.11 13.60 24.85
CA VAL A 878 -35.28 14.95 24.28
C VAL A 878 -36.60 15.08 23.50
N LEU A 879 -37.04 14.01 22.81
CA LEU A 879 -38.32 13.98 22.11
C LEU A 879 -39.49 14.10 23.10
N TYR A 880 -39.42 13.38 24.22
CA TYR A 880 -40.40 13.45 25.29
C TYR A 880 -40.46 14.85 25.90
N GLN A 881 -39.32 15.42 26.26
CA GLN A 881 -39.24 16.78 26.82
C GLN A 881 -39.69 17.86 25.83
N SER A 882 -39.59 17.60 24.53
CA SER A 882 -40.06 18.50 23.47
C SER A 882 -41.55 18.30 23.13
N GLY A 883 -42.27 17.43 23.86
CA GLY A 883 -43.69 17.14 23.64
C GLY A 883 -44.00 16.27 22.41
N ARG A 884 -42.98 15.68 21.77
CA ARG A 884 -43.13 14.83 20.57
C ARG A 884 -43.41 13.38 20.99
N PHE A 885 -44.49 13.19 21.75
CA PHE A 885 -44.78 11.93 22.44
C PHE A 885 -44.87 10.69 21.53
N PRO A 886 -45.48 10.73 20.32
CA PRO A 886 -45.51 9.56 19.44
C PRO A 886 -44.11 9.09 19.01
N GLU A 887 -43.21 10.04 18.73
CA GLU A 887 -41.84 9.75 18.34
C GLU A 887 -40.99 9.31 19.53
N ALA A 888 -41.20 9.93 20.69
CA ALA A 888 -40.58 9.55 21.95
C ALA A 888 -40.94 8.10 22.31
N LYS A 889 -42.22 7.71 22.21
CA LYS A 889 -42.66 6.33 22.43
C LYS A 889 -41.93 5.35 21.51
N ALA A 890 -41.82 5.66 20.22
CA ALA A 890 -41.09 4.80 19.28
C ALA A 890 -39.59 4.69 19.62
N ALA A 891 -38.97 5.79 20.04
CA ALA A 891 -37.56 5.81 20.45
C ALA A 891 -37.32 5.06 21.77
N PHE A 892 -38.17 5.25 22.78
CA PHE A 892 -38.14 4.48 24.03
C PHE A 892 -38.37 2.99 23.79
N GLY A 893 -39.30 2.63 22.90
CA GLY A 893 -39.52 1.23 22.49
C GLY A 893 -38.27 0.61 21.84
N ARG A 894 -37.55 1.37 21.00
CA ARG A 894 -36.25 0.94 20.46
C ARG A 894 -35.18 0.81 21.55
N TRP A 895 -35.12 1.74 22.50
CA TRP A 895 -34.18 1.64 23.61
C TRP A 895 -34.43 0.39 24.46
N VAL A 896 -35.69 0.08 24.81
CA VAL A 896 -36.07 -1.16 25.49
C VAL A 896 -35.71 -2.40 24.66
N ALA A 897 -35.87 -2.35 23.33
CA ALA A 897 -35.47 -3.47 22.48
C ALA A 897 -33.94 -3.71 22.47
N LEU A 898 -33.14 -2.64 22.56
CA LEU A 898 -31.69 -2.72 22.61
C LEU A 898 -31.17 -3.12 24.00
N GLU A 899 -31.82 -2.65 25.07
CA GLU A 899 -31.53 -3.02 26.45
C GLU A 899 -32.79 -3.55 27.16
N PRO A 900 -33.17 -4.81 26.90
CA PRO A 900 -34.38 -5.38 27.47
C PRO A 900 -34.42 -5.28 28.98
N ASP A 901 -33.29 -5.41 29.67
CA ASP A 901 -33.19 -5.43 31.13
C ASP A 901 -33.01 -4.04 31.77
N SER A 902 -32.97 -2.96 30.99
CA SER A 902 -32.82 -1.60 31.51
C SER A 902 -34.10 -1.14 32.21
N ILE A 903 -33.98 -0.87 33.52
CA ILE A 903 -35.08 -0.32 34.33
C ILE A 903 -35.43 1.08 33.82
N ASP A 904 -34.42 1.91 33.55
CA ASP A 904 -34.61 3.29 33.10
C ASP A 904 -35.38 3.33 31.78
N ALA A 905 -34.98 2.52 30.79
CA ALA A 905 -35.66 2.47 29.49
C ALA A 905 -37.14 2.06 29.62
N ARG A 906 -37.44 1.06 30.46
CA ARG A 906 -38.81 0.60 30.71
C ARG A 906 -39.65 1.63 31.46
N LEU A 907 -39.06 2.29 32.46
CA LEU A 907 -39.71 3.32 33.25
C LEU A 907 -40.08 4.52 32.38
N GLU A 908 -39.13 5.02 31.58
CA GLU A 908 -39.35 6.16 30.71
C GLU A 908 -40.37 5.85 29.59
N LEU A 909 -40.37 4.62 29.05
CA LEU A 909 -41.42 4.19 28.13
C LEU A 909 -42.80 4.21 28.80
N ALA A 910 -42.92 3.69 30.03
CA ALA A 910 -44.17 3.68 30.78
C ALA A 910 -44.66 5.11 31.09
N LEU A 911 -43.76 6.02 31.47
CA LEU A 911 -44.09 7.44 31.64
C LEU A 911 -44.57 8.08 30.34
N CYS A 912 -43.92 7.76 29.21
CA CYS A 912 -44.34 8.23 27.90
C CYS A 912 -45.74 7.73 27.51
N LEU A 913 -46.05 6.46 27.80
CA LEU A 913 -47.36 5.84 27.55
C LEU A 913 -48.47 6.53 28.36
N LEU A 914 -48.23 6.77 29.65
CA LEU A 914 -49.14 7.50 30.54
C LEU A 914 -49.48 8.90 30.00
N MET A 915 -48.49 9.60 29.44
CA MET A 915 -48.70 10.92 28.83
C MET A 915 -49.49 10.86 27.51
N THR A 916 -49.45 9.74 26.81
CA THR A 916 -50.23 9.51 25.58
C THR A 916 -51.62 8.91 25.83
N GLN A 917 -51.99 8.63 27.09
CA GLN A 917 -53.23 7.94 27.48
C GLN A 917 -53.38 6.54 26.87
N GLU A 918 -52.27 5.84 26.70
CA GLU A 918 -52.18 4.44 26.30
C GLU A 918 -51.48 3.64 27.42
#